data_AF-Q22TC6-F1
#
_entry.id   AF-Q22TC6-F1
#
_cell.length_a   1.000
_cell.length_b   1.000
_cell.length_c   1.000
_cell.angle_alpha   90.00
_cell.angle_beta   90.00
_cell.angle_gamma   90.00
#
_symmetry.space_group_name_H-M   'P 1'
#
loop_
_entity.id
_entity.type
_entity.pdbx_description
1 polymer ?
#
loop_
_entity_poly.entity_id
_entity_poly.type
_entity_poly.pdbx_seq_one_letter_code
_entity_poly.pdbx_strand_id
1 'polypeptide(L)'
;MIQQKKHFNNLQDFLDFSIQSNSALSTQQSNQVGEADESALGSALANCANFSNLELDFSRNKIGAINISCLGSALVNFTNLQTLVLELRYNQIGEKGTLCLGSTLAQSINLQNLALGLENNQIGNIGTTKLSSALAQCTNLSNLKLYLTKNQIGDEGAQSLGFNLANCSNLSNLALILEFNEICTFCLGTALQNNTNLQSLELVLRKNQIVDEGVSALGFSLVKYTNLSNLTLIVAQNQIGYEGASGLGIALAKCNNLQNLNLYLGFNNIRDEGASGLGSALANCINLLNLNLYLSDNQIGDTGASNLGFSLAKCTNLQNLGLYLDENQVGDEGTSGIGFILENCINISNFELGLGMNIICFQEVSNFGSSLANFTNLSNLTLELYENQIADEGASALGSALARYTNLSNLKLYLYLNQIGAIGALGLGSGLAQCNNLSNLILDLRLNQIGDEGASGLGFSLEKSTKLSNLELCIGENQIGPIGAFSLGSNLAKFTNLSNLKLNLINSQIGGEGASNLCSALAKSTNILKLELLLGQNEINESENLKVQSKCDDFQVNLVTDGINSSTNVVLSSLNSQQCLPNSCNNQFCSGVFELSQECSQIHTNTLIFPHFQVASIVDVGVTNNAIADGIKNLIQLFNEINLNYTNFIMTDYTNFAVNADCNIYSYRLTYFFQVLSIMNTGSDQMKTTIFDFNTHLNSYIYRYQISINTCHPTCLLCNGITLNDCTSCQQVASFSNGSSGSCSCTNSSDYFQNGQCVNSCSTNYVPNGKYCYYNYGCSTPDPSNNGKCQTCASGFYNNDGICQTQNTVPPGYVQQGSNFILKASQNPQQVQNIQYYLKAFTSYTFSDLEVTNKGFSVTPGRPQQPLVTSCKGVNILGGFMVIQYNTVIQFPSITISTQYYQIFFTVYLIDFDTNLSPSQINVVLSDGSQLSSYTVSTNKSTAYYCGLNQMDTIDSFSFVYKIGASPSNQITKNFQIINKSRITYAGSPVAQGYLGIRDITVIGFDCINCTDCIEYICTSCVDYYFLNSSKFCEKCFDPNCIKCSGKNQQDCISCNSVKPYFLQDDHSCTDCKLNGYYSQSNNCLKCIPNCQTCSNGSTCDLCQSGYLIHEQTNKCVICSQQSGYYSSGKYCKQCNVACKECSGPTDLDCTILVYLLQQYTLFLISSAVTFNHL
;
A
#
# COMPACT_ATOMS: atom_id res chain seq x y z
N MET A 1 36.68 37.63 14.37
CA MET A 1 36.29 39.01 14.01
C MET A 1 34.78 39.08 14.06
N ILE A 2 34.22 39.88 14.96
CA ILE A 2 32.78 40.09 15.06
C ILE A 2 32.38 40.95 13.86
N GLN A 3 31.70 40.37 12.86
CA GLN A 3 31.10 41.15 11.78
C GLN A 3 29.98 42.00 12.39
N GLN A 4 30.14 43.32 12.42
CA GLN A 4 29.05 44.23 12.78
C GLN A 4 27.97 44.13 11.68
N LYS A 5 26.86 43.44 11.95
CA LYS A 5 25.64 43.56 11.15
C LYS A 5 25.04 44.92 11.44
N LYS A 6 24.89 45.76 10.41
CA LYS A 6 24.23 47.05 10.53
C LYS A 6 22.79 46.93 10.03
N HIS A 7 21.83 47.27 10.89
CA HIS A 7 20.40 47.19 10.62
C HIS A 7 19.84 48.58 10.28
N PHE A 8 19.04 48.65 9.22
CA PHE A 8 18.33 49.86 8.80
C PHE A 8 16.83 49.68 9.00
N ASN A 9 16.22 50.60 9.75
CA ASN A 9 14.79 50.55 10.10
C ASN A 9 13.90 51.35 9.13
N ASN A 10 14.49 52.20 8.27
CA ASN A 10 13.77 52.89 7.21
C ASN A 10 14.64 52.98 5.93
N LEU A 11 14.00 53.18 4.77
CA LEU A 11 14.67 53.22 3.46
C LEU A 11 15.59 54.43 3.32
N GLN A 12 15.21 55.58 3.86
CA GLN A 12 16.00 56.80 3.73
C GLN A 12 17.36 56.68 4.45
N ASP A 13 17.39 56.10 5.65
CA ASP A 13 18.61 55.83 6.41
C ASP A 13 19.55 54.88 5.66
N PHE A 14 18.99 53.98 4.83
CA PHE A 14 19.76 53.10 3.96
C PHE A 14 20.29 53.85 2.72
N LEU A 15 19.45 54.68 2.09
CA LEU A 15 19.83 55.48 0.92
C LEU A 15 20.91 56.53 1.25
N ASP A 16 20.86 57.10 2.47
CA ASP A 16 21.80 58.12 2.95
C ASP A 16 23.14 57.52 3.44
N PHE A 17 23.27 56.19 3.42
CA PHE A 17 24.39 55.49 4.00
C PHE A 17 25.53 55.22 3.01
N SER A 18 26.65 55.94 3.15
CA SER A 18 27.88 55.69 2.39
C SER A 18 28.81 54.71 3.14
N ILE A 19 29.01 53.48 2.62
CA ILE A 19 30.04 52.56 3.14
C ILE A 19 31.20 52.40 2.15
N GLN A 20 32.43 52.47 2.68
CA GLN A 20 33.69 52.02 2.06
C GLN A 20 34.31 50.78 2.75
N SER A 21 33.61 50.10 3.68
CA SER A 21 34.15 48.99 4.49
C SER A 21 33.41 47.65 4.35
N ASN A 22 34.18 46.56 4.33
CA ASN A 22 33.79 45.15 4.15
C ASN A 22 32.96 44.53 5.31
N SER A 23 31.76 45.04 5.60
CA SER A 23 30.87 44.50 6.65
C SER A 23 29.53 44.00 6.09
N ALA A 24 29.01 42.89 6.62
CA ALA A 24 27.70 42.33 6.27
C ALA A 24 26.57 43.36 6.47
N LEU A 25 25.69 43.47 5.47
CA LEU A 25 24.56 44.41 5.43
C LEU A 25 23.24 43.63 5.61
N SER A 26 22.34 44.13 6.48
CA SER A 26 20.99 43.61 6.71
C SER A 26 19.97 44.74 6.73
N THR A 27 18.95 44.68 5.87
CA THR A 27 17.83 45.65 5.88
C THR A 27 16.55 44.93 6.26
N GLN A 28 15.81 45.41 7.26
CA GLN A 28 14.46 44.93 7.58
C GLN A 28 13.45 45.98 7.13
N GLN A 29 12.86 45.80 5.95
CA GLN A 29 11.78 46.66 5.49
C GLN A 29 10.50 45.86 5.35
N SER A 30 9.62 46.01 6.33
CA SER A 30 8.24 45.56 6.24
C SER A 30 7.32 46.77 6.06
N ASN A 31 6.43 46.71 5.06
CA ASN A 31 5.32 47.64 4.83
C ASN A 31 5.65 49.07 4.34
N GLN A 32 6.49 49.30 3.31
CA GLN A 32 6.55 50.66 2.72
C GLN A 32 7.19 50.87 1.34
N VAL A 33 7.75 49.86 0.65
CA VAL A 33 8.37 50.09 -0.69
C VAL A 33 7.33 49.90 -1.79
N GLY A 34 6.65 50.98 -2.21
CA GLY A 34 5.67 50.93 -3.31
C GLY A 34 6.33 50.94 -4.71
N GLU A 35 5.53 50.91 -5.78
CA GLU A 35 6.00 51.04 -7.18
C GLU A 35 6.81 52.34 -7.43
N ALA A 36 6.73 53.35 -6.56
CA ALA A 36 7.37 54.65 -6.75
C ALA A 36 8.85 54.74 -6.32
N ASP A 37 9.41 53.73 -5.62
CA ASP A 37 10.81 53.75 -5.12
C ASP A 37 11.82 53.01 -6.03
N GLU A 38 11.44 52.74 -7.29
CA GLU A 38 12.13 51.90 -8.29
C GLU A 38 13.61 52.23 -8.53
N SER A 39 13.98 53.51 -8.58
CA SER A 39 15.33 53.94 -8.97
C SER A 39 16.26 54.14 -7.77
N ALA A 40 15.72 54.50 -6.60
CA ALA A 40 16.51 54.86 -5.43
C ALA A 40 17.21 53.64 -4.83
N LEU A 41 16.48 52.53 -4.66
CA LEU A 41 17.01 51.30 -4.07
C LEU A 41 18.08 50.64 -4.97
N GLY A 42 17.81 50.50 -6.27
CA GLY A 42 18.75 49.96 -7.24
C GLY A 42 20.02 50.82 -7.36
N SER A 43 19.87 52.15 -7.34
CA SER A 43 21.00 53.09 -7.37
C SER A 43 21.84 53.06 -6.08
N ALA A 44 21.20 52.94 -4.91
CA ALA A 44 21.90 52.84 -3.63
C ALA A 44 22.70 51.54 -3.50
N LEU A 45 22.13 50.42 -3.96
CA LEU A 45 22.83 49.13 -4.00
C LEU A 45 23.99 49.14 -5.02
N ALA A 46 23.83 49.81 -6.16
CA ALA A 46 24.89 49.94 -7.16
C ALA A 46 26.15 50.65 -6.64
N ASN A 47 26.03 51.48 -5.60
CA ASN A 47 27.16 52.17 -4.96
C ASN A 47 27.93 51.29 -3.95
N CYS A 48 27.45 50.08 -3.64
CA CYS A 48 27.99 49.20 -2.61
C CYS A 48 28.84 48.04 -3.22
N ALA A 49 29.96 48.31 -3.89
CA ALA A 49 30.57 47.32 -4.81
C ALA A 49 31.45 46.18 -4.23
N ASN A 50 31.41 45.82 -2.93
CA ASN A 50 32.43 44.89 -2.36
C ASN A 50 31.97 43.89 -1.28
N PHE A 51 30.67 43.61 -1.14
CA PHE A 51 30.22 42.64 -0.12
C PHE A 51 30.40 41.19 -0.57
N SER A 52 30.94 40.36 0.33
CA SER A 52 30.94 38.90 0.19
C SER A 52 29.67 38.26 0.75
N ASN A 53 29.00 38.93 1.71
CA ASN A 53 27.76 38.48 2.34
C ASN A 53 26.72 39.60 2.31
N LEU A 54 25.53 39.33 1.77
CA LEU A 54 24.43 40.28 1.66
C LEU A 54 23.12 39.63 2.14
N GLU A 55 22.40 40.32 3.02
CA GLU A 55 21.09 39.90 3.53
C GLU A 55 20.09 41.04 3.32
N LEU A 56 19.04 40.81 2.55
CA LEU A 56 18.03 41.80 2.20
C LEU A 56 16.64 41.25 2.50
N ASP A 57 15.86 41.95 3.32
CA ASP A 57 14.45 41.64 3.55
C ASP A 57 13.53 42.74 3.01
N PHE A 58 12.81 42.37 1.96
CA PHE A 58 11.78 43.16 1.29
C PHE A 58 10.42 42.45 1.32
N SER A 59 10.18 41.61 2.32
CA SER A 59 8.89 40.94 2.48
C SER A 59 7.75 41.93 2.69
N ARG A 60 6.57 41.63 2.12
CA ARG A 60 5.33 42.43 2.28
C ARG A 60 5.40 43.86 1.72
N ASN A 61 6.03 44.05 0.56
CA ASN A 61 6.18 45.36 -0.09
C ASN A 61 5.46 45.50 -1.45
N LYS A 62 4.58 44.57 -1.84
CA LYS A 62 3.90 44.59 -3.16
C LYS A 62 4.87 44.72 -4.36
N ILE A 63 6.10 44.24 -4.23
CA ILE A 63 7.13 44.29 -5.28
C ILE A 63 6.66 43.47 -6.49
N GLY A 64 6.61 44.11 -7.66
CA GLY A 64 6.24 43.49 -8.92
C GLY A 64 7.45 43.07 -9.79
N ALA A 65 7.17 42.62 -11.01
CA ALA A 65 8.20 42.19 -11.96
C ALA A 65 9.20 43.31 -12.36
N ILE A 66 8.77 44.57 -12.38
CA ILE A 66 9.62 45.71 -12.75
C ILE A 66 10.60 46.01 -11.61
N ASN A 67 10.10 46.17 -10.39
CA ASN A 67 10.91 46.49 -9.21
C ASN A 67 12.00 45.43 -8.97
N ILE A 68 11.66 44.14 -9.11
CA ILE A 68 12.65 43.07 -8.92
C ILE A 68 13.73 43.05 -10.01
N SER A 69 13.41 43.49 -11.24
CA SER A 69 14.39 43.60 -12.31
C SER A 69 15.47 44.66 -12.00
N CYS A 70 15.07 45.79 -11.42
CA CYS A 70 15.98 46.84 -10.96
C CYS A 70 16.87 46.33 -9.82
N LEU A 71 16.29 45.62 -8.84
CA LEU A 71 17.07 44.98 -7.76
C LEU A 71 18.10 44.00 -8.34
N GLY A 72 17.66 43.14 -9.26
CA GLY A 72 18.53 42.17 -9.92
C GLY A 72 19.68 42.84 -10.68
N SER A 73 19.43 43.96 -11.36
CA SER A 73 20.49 44.73 -12.05
C SER A 73 21.55 45.28 -11.09
N ALA A 74 21.16 45.63 -9.86
CA ALA A 74 22.11 46.07 -8.83
C ALA A 74 22.90 44.89 -8.26
N LEU A 75 22.29 43.71 -8.11
CA LEU A 75 22.94 42.50 -7.60
C LEU A 75 24.13 42.04 -8.48
N VAL A 76 24.09 42.33 -9.78
CA VAL A 76 25.19 42.01 -10.72
C VAL A 76 26.50 42.75 -10.36
N ASN A 77 26.42 43.91 -9.72
CA ASN A 77 27.61 44.70 -9.36
C ASN A 77 28.42 44.08 -8.20
N PHE A 78 27.86 43.12 -7.46
CA PHE A 78 28.55 42.46 -6.35
C PHE A 78 29.37 41.27 -6.84
N THR A 79 30.48 41.55 -7.54
CA THR A 79 31.30 40.50 -8.19
C THR A 79 31.95 39.50 -7.22
N ASN A 80 32.06 39.86 -5.94
CA ASN A 80 32.66 39.04 -4.87
C ASN A 80 31.61 38.34 -3.98
N LEU A 81 30.32 38.39 -4.35
CA LEU A 81 29.24 37.87 -3.53
C LEU A 81 29.31 36.34 -3.41
N GLN A 82 29.47 35.86 -2.18
CA GLN A 82 29.53 34.43 -1.83
C GLN A 82 28.26 33.97 -1.11
N THR A 83 27.63 34.86 -0.34
CA THR A 83 26.39 34.58 0.39
C THR A 83 25.34 35.63 0.09
N LEU A 84 24.17 35.19 -0.37
CA LEU A 84 22.99 36.02 -0.57
C LEU A 84 21.80 35.43 0.19
N VAL A 85 21.20 36.23 1.05
CA VAL A 85 19.89 35.98 1.63
C VAL A 85 18.94 37.05 1.11
N LEU A 86 17.90 36.65 0.39
CA LEU A 86 16.94 37.57 -0.21
C LEU A 86 15.52 37.14 0.15
N GLU A 87 14.90 37.89 1.05
CA GLU A 87 13.53 37.66 1.52
C GLU A 87 12.55 38.57 0.76
N LEU A 88 11.72 37.95 -0.07
CA LEU A 88 10.75 38.60 -0.95
C LEU A 88 9.33 38.04 -0.73
N ARG A 89 9.06 37.48 0.46
CA ARG A 89 7.78 36.83 0.76
C ARG A 89 6.62 37.83 0.70
N TYR A 90 5.44 37.37 0.28
CA TYR A 90 4.22 38.18 0.21
C TYR A 90 4.35 39.43 -0.70
N ASN A 91 4.85 39.23 -1.93
CA ASN A 91 4.95 40.25 -2.97
C ASN A 91 4.16 39.83 -4.23
N GLN A 92 4.37 40.50 -5.37
CA GLN A 92 3.64 40.30 -6.63
C GLN A 92 4.60 40.03 -7.80
N ILE A 93 5.67 39.30 -7.54
CA ILE A 93 6.77 39.08 -8.49
C ILE A 93 6.28 38.40 -9.78
N GLY A 94 5.43 37.38 -9.64
CA GLY A 94 4.88 36.60 -10.74
C GLY A 94 5.94 35.90 -11.61
N GLU A 95 5.49 35.34 -12.73
CA GLU A 95 6.35 34.62 -13.69
C GLU A 95 7.43 35.50 -14.34
N LYS A 96 7.07 36.75 -14.70
CA LYS A 96 8.00 37.68 -15.35
C LYS A 96 9.07 38.17 -14.39
N GLY A 97 8.71 38.46 -13.14
CA GLY A 97 9.67 38.91 -12.14
C GLY A 97 10.65 37.81 -11.76
N THR A 98 10.21 36.56 -11.70
CA THR A 98 11.10 35.41 -11.43
C THR A 98 12.08 35.15 -12.58
N LEU A 99 11.69 35.38 -13.83
CA LEU A 99 12.63 35.36 -14.96
C LEU A 99 13.73 36.42 -14.80
N CYS A 100 13.35 37.66 -14.50
CA CYS A 100 14.31 38.75 -14.28
C CYS A 100 15.26 38.43 -13.13
N LEU A 101 14.71 38.03 -11.97
CA LEU A 101 15.50 37.64 -10.81
C LEU A 101 16.47 36.49 -11.13
N GLY A 102 15.96 35.43 -11.77
CA GLY A 102 16.77 34.29 -12.19
C GLY A 102 17.93 34.74 -13.09
N SER A 103 17.65 35.50 -14.15
CA SER A 103 18.68 35.97 -15.09
C SER A 103 19.81 36.77 -14.43
N THR A 104 19.51 37.46 -13.32
CA THR A 104 20.49 38.22 -12.56
C THR A 104 21.30 37.34 -11.59
N LEU A 105 20.65 36.39 -10.92
CA LEU A 105 21.33 35.41 -10.06
C LEU A 105 22.32 34.56 -10.87
N ALA A 106 21.97 34.19 -12.10
CA ALA A 106 22.85 33.45 -13.01
C ALA A 106 24.20 34.13 -13.30
N GLN A 107 24.29 35.45 -13.12
CA GLN A 107 25.54 36.20 -13.30
C GLN A 107 26.41 36.19 -12.04
N SER A 108 25.86 35.79 -10.89
CA SER A 108 26.55 35.71 -9.60
C SER A 108 27.33 34.39 -9.48
N ILE A 109 28.30 34.15 -10.37
CA ILE A 109 29.01 32.86 -10.50
C ILE A 109 29.82 32.46 -9.26
N ASN A 110 30.14 33.39 -8.36
CA ASN A 110 30.89 33.15 -7.13
C ASN A 110 30.00 32.76 -5.94
N LEU A 111 28.67 32.72 -6.14
CA LEU A 111 27.71 32.46 -5.08
C LEU A 111 27.83 31.01 -4.60
N GLN A 112 28.08 30.85 -3.30
CA GLN A 112 28.19 29.55 -2.63
C GLN A 112 26.96 29.26 -1.77
N ASN A 113 26.39 30.30 -1.16
CA ASN A 113 25.23 30.21 -0.27
C ASN A 113 24.11 31.11 -0.78
N LEU A 114 22.97 30.52 -1.09
CA LEU A 114 21.77 31.26 -1.47
C LEU A 114 20.59 30.84 -0.60
N ALA A 115 19.95 31.81 0.05
CA ALA A 115 18.62 31.65 0.63
C ALA A 115 17.67 32.63 -0.06
N LEU A 116 16.60 32.10 -0.65
CA LEU A 116 15.66 32.88 -1.43
C LEU A 116 14.22 32.66 -0.95
N GLY A 117 13.68 33.68 -0.30
CA GLY A 117 12.33 33.73 0.24
C GLY A 117 11.32 34.21 -0.79
N LEU A 118 10.52 33.33 -1.39
CA LEU A 118 9.57 33.67 -2.45
C LEU A 118 8.13 33.23 -2.14
N GLU A 119 7.81 32.94 -0.88
CA GLU A 119 6.47 32.56 -0.45
C GLU A 119 5.40 33.55 -0.94
N ASN A 120 4.29 33.02 -1.47
CA ASN A 120 3.11 33.78 -1.87
C ASN A 120 3.42 34.94 -2.85
N ASN A 121 3.96 34.60 -4.02
CA ASN A 121 4.35 35.54 -5.09
C ASN A 121 3.72 35.25 -6.46
N GLN A 122 2.77 34.31 -6.55
CA GLN A 122 2.07 33.94 -7.78
C GLN A 122 3.02 33.51 -8.91
N ILE A 123 4.06 32.74 -8.57
CA ILE A 123 5.15 32.38 -9.50
C ILE A 123 4.71 31.39 -10.59
N GLY A 124 3.84 30.41 -10.25
CA GLY A 124 3.38 29.39 -11.19
C GLY A 124 4.47 28.44 -11.70
N ASN A 125 4.10 27.57 -12.64
CA ASN A 125 5.02 26.61 -13.27
C ASN A 125 6.13 27.31 -14.07
N ILE A 126 5.73 28.25 -14.93
CA ILE A 126 6.65 28.92 -15.86
C ILE A 126 7.70 29.71 -15.09
N GLY A 127 7.30 30.50 -14.10
CA GLY A 127 8.22 31.26 -13.25
C GLY A 127 9.19 30.35 -12.52
N THR A 128 8.72 29.22 -12.00
CA THR A 128 9.55 28.21 -11.33
C THR A 128 10.58 27.61 -12.28
N THR A 129 10.18 27.22 -13.49
CA THR A 129 11.11 26.71 -14.52
C THR A 129 12.18 27.74 -14.87
N LYS A 130 11.82 29.02 -15.02
CA LYS A 130 12.79 30.09 -15.33
C LYS A 130 13.76 30.33 -14.19
N LEU A 131 13.27 30.36 -12.95
CA LEU A 131 14.11 30.50 -11.77
C LEU A 131 15.09 29.32 -11.66
N SER A 132 14.61 28.08 -11.74
CA SER A 132 15.46 26.90 -11.59
C SER A 132 16.49 26.78 -12.70
N SER A 133 16.12 27.10 -13.94
CA SER A 133 17.06 27.12 -15.09
C SER A 133 18.20 28.12 -14.88
N ALA A 134 17.94 29.21 -14.18
CA ALA A 134 18.94 30.21 -13.90
C ALA A 134 19.83 29.83 -12.69
N LEU A 135 19.24 29.25 -11.65
CA LEU A 135 19.99 28.70 -10.51
C LEU A 135 20.97 27.60 -10.95
N ALA A 136 20.62 26.81 -11.95
CA ALA A 136 21.50 25.81 -12.56
C ALA A 136 22.83 26.39 -13.11
N GLN A 137 22.89 27.70 -13.38
CA GLN A 137 24.10 28.37 -13.87
C GLN A 137 25.03 28.79 -12.72
N CYS A 138 24.54 28.78 -11.49
CA CYS A 138 25.32 29.10 -10.29
C CYS A 138 26.11 27.86 -9.84
N THR A 139 27.11 27.45 -10.63
CA THR A 139 27.80 26.16 -10.47
C THR A 139 28.61 26.02 -9.18
N ASN A 140 28.92 27.12 -8.49
CA ASN A 140 29.62 27.12 -7.20
C ASN A 140 28.68 27.00 -5.98
N LEU A 141 27.36 26.92 -6.18
CA LEU A 141 26.40 26.76 -5.09
C LEU A 141 26.65 25.45 -4.33
N SER A 142 26.94 25.58 -3.04
CA SER A 142 27.06 24.47 -2.09
C SER A 142 25.87 24.43 -1.14
N ASN A 143 25.26 25.58 -0.83
CA ASN A 143 24.10 25.71 0.03
C ASN A 143 22.98 26.46 -0.68
N LEU A 144 21.83 25.81 -0.86
CA LEU A 144 20.64 26.42 -1.43
C LEU A 144 19.43 26.21 -0.52
N LYS A 145 18.78 27.31 -0.13
CA LYS A 145 17.47 27.31 0.53
C LYS A 145 16.47 28.08 -0.33
N LEU A 146 15.37 27.44 -0.69
CA LEU A 146 14.37 28.03 -1.56
C LEU A 146 12.97 27.87 -0.96
N TYR A 147 12.35 29.01 -0.63
CA TYR A 147 11.02 29.06 -0.04
C TYR A 147 9.99 29.43 -1.11
N LEU A 148 9.18 28.47 -1.52
CA LEU A 148 8.21 28.59 -2.61
C LEU A 148 6.78 28.25 -2.17
N THR A 149 6.51 28.28 -0.87
CA THR A 149 5.17 28.04 -0.31
C THR A 149 4.10 28.91 -0.97
N LYS A 150 2.95 28.31 -1.30
CA LYS A 150 1.76 28.99 -1.84
C LYS A 150 2.05 29.81 -3.12
N ASN A 151 2.68 29.19 -4.11
CA ASN A 151 3.02 29.85 -5.39
C ASN A 151 2.27 29.30 -6.60
N GLN A 152 1.28 28.42 -6.39
CA GLN A 152 0.52 27.77 -7.47
C GLN A 152 1.45 26.96 -8.39
N ILE A 153 2.47 26.33 -7.79
CA ILE A 153 3.38 25.45 -8.51
C ILE A 153 2.67 24.11 -8.65
N GLY A 154 2.52 23.66 -9.89
CA GLY A 154 2.09 22.31 -10.23
C GLY A 154 3.26 21.41 -10.62
N ASP A 155 2.88 20.23 -11.10
CA ASP A 155 3.77 19.14 -11.53
C ASP A 155 4.92 19.58 -12.45
N GLU A 156 4.63 20.34 -13.50
CA GLU A 156 5.62 20.78 -14.49
C GLU A 156 6.68 21.71 -13.87
N GLY A 157 6.24 22.59 -12.97
CA GLY A 157 7.13 23.51 -12.24
C GLY A 157 8.06 22.75 -11.29
N ALA A 158 7.51 21.79 -10.55
CA ALA A 158 8.29 20.95 -9.63
C ALA A 158 9.30 20.03 -10.37
N GLN A 159 8.88 19.42 -11.49
CA GLN A 159 9.77 18.64 -12.34
C GLN A 159 10.94 19.48 -12.88
N SER A 160 10.62 20.66 -13.41
CA SER A 160 11.63 21.61 -13.90
C SER A 160 12.57 22.06 -12.79
N LEU A 161 12.06 22.25 -11.57
CA LEU A 161 12.86 22.61 -10.41
C LEU A 161 13.88 21.52 -10.10
N GLY A 162 13.45 20.28 -9.95
CA GLY A 162 14.36 19.18 -9.67
C GLY A 162 15.40 18.96 -10.77
N PHE A 163 14.97 19.01 -12.04
CA PHE A 163 15.82 18.69 -13.19
C PHE A 163 16.93 19.71 -13.38
N ASN A 164 16.61 21.00 -13.18
CA ASN A 164 17.60 22.05 -13.32
C ASN A 164 18.55 22.11 -12.11
N LEU A 165 18.04 21.89 -10.89
CA LEU A 165 18.89 21.85 -9.70
C LEU A 165 19.86 20.67 -9.69
N ALA A 166 19.55 19.58 -10.39
CA ALA A 166 20.49 18.49 -10.69
C ALA A 166 21.80 18.93 -11.34
N ASN A 167 21.83 20.08 -12.03
CA ASN A 167 23.05 20.62 -12.63
C ASN A 167 23.95 21.36 -11.63
N CYS A 168 23.46 21.68 -10.43
CA CYS A 168 24.26 22.27 -9.37
C CYS A 168 25.09 21.18 -8.66
N SER A 169 26.16 20.74 -9.33
CA SER A 169 26.96 19.58 -8.91
C SER A 169 27.68 19.73 -7.56
N ASN A 170 27.89 20.97 -7.10
CA ASN A 170 28.56 21.27 -5.83
C ASN A 170 27.61 21.36 -4.64
N LEU A 171 26.29 21.18 -4.84
CA LEU A 171 25.32 21.25 -3.73
C LEU A 171 25.59 20.16 -2.70
N SER A 172 25.90 20.59 -1.48
CA SER A 172 26.01 19.75 -0.29
C SER A 172 24.78 19.86 0.60
N ASN A 173 24.12 21.02 0.61
CA ASN A 173 22.93 21.26 1.41
C ASN A 173 21.83 21.90 0.57
N LEU A 174 20.66 21.27 0.56
CA LEU A 174 19.50 21.71 -0.19
C LEU A 174 18.27 21.75 0.72
N ALA A 175 17.61 22.90 0.81
CA ALA A 175 16.29 23.06 1.42
C ALA A 175 15.29 23.54 0.37
N LEU A 176 14.25 22.74 0.11
CA LEU A 176 13.16 23.07 -0.79
C LEU A 176 11.84 23.09 -0.01
N ILE A 177 11.27 24.28 0.16
CA ILE A 177 10.03 24.49 0.90
C ILE A 177 8.91 24.78 -0.11
N LEU A 178 8.04 23.82 -0.33
CA LEU A 178 7.04 23.78 -1.40
C LEU A 178 5.62 23.55 -0.87
N GLU A 179 5.33 23.98 0.36
CA GLU A 179 4.01 23.77 0.98
C GLU A 179 2.87 24.48 0.23
N PHE A 180 1.66 23.95 0.33
CA PHE A 180 0.46 24.55 -0.27
C PHE A 180 0.60 24.79 -1.79
N ASN A 181 1.14 23.80 -2.49
CA ASN A 181 1.19 23.73 -3.95
C ASN A 181 0.43 22.47 -4.44
N GLU A 182 0.34 22.25 -5.75
CA GLU A 182 -0.41 21.14 -6.35
C GLU A 182 0.55 20.17 -7.06
N ILE A 183 1.43 19.51 -6.32
CA ILE A 183 2.63 18.83 -6.86
C ILE A 183 2.57 17.29 -6.76
N CYS A 184 2.88 16.60 -7.87
CA CYS A 184 3.28 15.19 -7.92
C CYS A 184 4.73 14.99 -7.45
N THR A 185 4.92 14.20 -6.39
CA THR A 185 6.25 13.83 -5.88
C THR A 185 7.06 12.92 -6.80
N PHE A 186 6.41 12.13 -7.66
CA PHE A 186 7.08 11.34 -8.70
C PHE A 186 7.99 12.22 -9.59
N CYS A 187 7.52 13.42 -9.88
CA CYS A 187 8.12 14.35 -10.81
C CYS A 187 9.31 15.09 -10.18
N LEU A 188 9.25 15.41 -8.89
CA LEU A 188 10.36 16.01 -8.15
C LEU A 188 11.45 14.99 -7.82
N GLY A 189 11.06 13.78 -7.40
CA GLY A 189 11.98 12.70 -7.03
C GLY A 189 12.86 12.28 -8.20
N THR A 190 12.29 11.95 -9.36
CA THR A 190 13.07 11.56 -10.56
C THR A 190 14.03 12.66 -11.01
N ALA A 191 13.71 13.91 -10.72
CA ALA A 191 14.45 15.05 -11.22
C ALA A 191 15.66 15.43 -10.35
N LEU A 192 15.58 15.26 -9.02
CA LEU A 192 16.69 15.55 -8.10
C LEU A 192 17.76 14.44 -8.01
N GLN A 193 17.51 13.26 -8.60
CA GLN A 193 18.35 12.04 -8.46
C GLN A 193 19.83 12.19 -8.86
N ASN A 194 20.20 13.25 -9.58
CA ASN A 194 21.56 13.48 -10.07
C ASN A 194 22.43 14.30 -9.10
N ASN A 195 21.87 14.90 -8.04
CA ASN A 195 22.64 15.64 -7.01
C ASN A 195 23.31 14.68 -6.00
N THR A 196 24.17 13.79 -6.45
CA THR A 196 24.76 12.71 -5.61
C THR A 196 25.67 13.19 -4.46
N ASN A 197 26.08 14.46 -4.48
CA ASN A 197 26.95 15.07 -3.45
C ASN A 197 26.21 15.60 -2.22
N LEU A 198 24.87 15.54 -2.18
CA LEU A 198 24.09 16.04 -1.06
C LEU A 198 24.44 15.31 0.26
N GLN A 199 24.73 16.11 1.28
CA GLN A 199 24.96 15.69 2.67
C GLN A 199 23.76 16.03 3.56
N SER A 200 23.05 17.13 3.24
CA SER A 200 21.81 17.52 3.91
C SER A 200 20.71 17.84 2.90
N LEU A 201 19.53 17.27 3.14
CA LEU A 201 18.32 17.56 2.39
C LEU A 201 17.18 17.89 3.35
N GLU A 202 16.56 19.05 3.14
CA GLU A 202 15.29 19.44 3.74
C GLU A 202 14.25 19.59 2.63
N LEU A 203 13.20 18.79 2.68
CA LEU A 203 12.15 18.81 1.69
C LEU A 203 10.79 18.93 2.38
N VAL A 204 10.12 20.05 2.16
CA VAL A 204 8.86 20.37 2.82
C VAL A 204 7.74 20.46 1.78
N LEU A 205 6.84 19.50 1.84
CA LEU A 205 5.79 19.20 0.86
C LEU A 205 4.41 19.08 1.53
N ARG A 206 4.20 19.76 2.66
CA ARG A 206 2.92 19.76 3.36
C ARG A 206 1.79 20.24 2.45
N LYS A 207 0.65 19.53 2.49
CA LYS A 207 -0.57 19.90 1.75
C LYS A 207 -0.35 20.06 0.23
N ASN A 208 0.19 19.02 -0.40
CA ASN A 208 0.43 18.92 -1.85
C ASN A 208 -0.39 17.81 -2.54
N GLN A 209 -1.33 17.17 -1.83
CA GLN A 209 -2.15 16.05 -2.36
C GLN A 209 -1.31 14.83 -2.78
N ILE A 210 -0.19 14.58 -2.09
CA ILE A 210 0.71 13.45 -2.40
C ILE A 210 0.07 12.12 -1.99
N VAL A 211 0.08 11.14 -2.90
CA VAL A 211 -0.42 9.76 -2.69
C VAL A 211 0.75 8.76 -2.51
N ASP A 212 0.42 7.49 -2.26
CA ASP A 212 1.36 6.41 -1.97
C ASP A 212 2.46 6.19 -3.02
N GLU A 213 2.08 6.19 -4.30
CA GLU A 213 3.03 6.02 -5.41
C GLU A 213 4.01 7.19 -5.47
N GLY A 214 3.51 8.40 -5.17
CA GLY A 214 4.30 9.62 -5.19
C GLY A 214 5.40 9.63 -4.11
N VAL A 215 5.03 9.34 -2.86
CA VAL A 215 6.00 9.32 -1.76
C VAL A 215 6.99 8.15 -1.88
N SER A 216 6.53 6.99 -2.39
CA SER A 216 7.40 5.85 -2.66
C SER A 216 8.45 6.18 -3.73
N ALA A 217 8.03 6.84 -4.82
CA ALA A 217 8.93 7.29 -5.88
C ALA A 217 9.97 8.31 -5.37
N LEU A 218 9.53 9.24 -4.51
CA LEU A 218 10.44 10.16 -3.83
C LEU A 218 11.48 9.38 -3.00
N GLY A 219 11.03 8.40 -2.22
CA GLY A 219 11.90 7.49 -1.47
C GLY A 219 12.96 6.84 -2.35
N PHE A 220 12.57 6.24 -3.48
CA PHE A 220 13.51 5.61 -4.41
C PHE A 220 14.59 6.57 -4.93
N SER A 221 14.26 7.85 -5.10
CA SER A 221 15.23 8.86 -5.49
C SER A 221 16.21 9.23 -4.38
N LEU A 222 15.77 9.24 -3.11
CA LEU A 222 16.64 9.52 -1.97
C LEU A 222 17.81 8.53 -1.87
N VAL A 223 17.61 7.28 -2.30
CA VAL A 223 18.65 6.22 -2.33
C VAL A 223 19.88 6.61 -3.16
N LYS A 224 19.75 7.56 -4.09
CA LYS A 224 20.88 8.03 -4.93
C LYS A 224 21.83 8.96 -4.19
N TYR A 225 21.41 9.56 -3.08
CA TYR A 225 22.25 10.44 -2.27
C TYR A 225 23.12 9.63 -1.32
N THR A 226 24.17 9.03 -1.84
CA THR A 226 25.04 8.13 -1.07
C THR A 226 25.74 8.83 0.10
N ASN A 227 25.88 10.15 0.07
CA ASN A 227 26.53 10.95 1.13
C ASN A 227 25.54 11.58 2.12
N LEU A 228 24.23 11.31 1.98
CA LEU A 228 23.20 11.94 2.79
C LEU A 228 23.31 11.49 4.25
N SER A 229 23.64 12.43 5.12
CA SER A 229 23.74 12.22 6.57
C SER A 229 22.61 12.91 7.34
N ASN A 230 21.98 13.91 6.75
CA ASN A 230 20.89 14.67 7.34
C ASN A 230 19.69 14.72 6.40
N LEU A 231 18.55 14.20 6.83
CA LEU A 231 17.30 14.29 6.09
C LEU A 231 16.20 14.87 6.97
N THR A 232 15.58 15.94 6.51
CA THR A 232 14.27 16.41 7.00
C THR A 232 13.26 16.28 5.87
N LEU A 233 12.26 15.44 6.05
CA LEU A 233 11.19 15.23 5.07
C LEU A 233 9.85 15.52 5.72
N ILE A 234 9.16 16.56 5.24
CA ILE A 234 7.85 16.96 5.72
C ILE A 234 6.82 16.71 4.63
N VAL A 235 6.05 15.65 4.79
CA VAL A 235 4.98 15.23 3.86
C VAL A 235 3.64 15.09 4.60
N ALA A 236 3.47 15.80 5.71
CA ALA A 236 2.23 15.87 6.48
C ALA A 236 1.06 16.49 5.69
N GLN A 237 -0.18 16.19 6.09
CA GLN A 237 -1.41 16.67 5.43
C GLN A 237 -1.46 16.32 3.93
N ASN A 238 -1.22 15.06 3.60
CA ASN A 238 -1.31 14.53 2.24
C ASN A 238 -2.28 13.33 2.22
N GLN A 239 -2.20 12.48 1.20
CA GLN A 239 -3.04 11.29 1.04
C GLN A 239 -2.18 10.01 1.07
N ILE A 240 -1.18 9.99 1.96
CA ILE A 240 -0.28 8.85 2.12
C ILE A 240 -0.97 7.78 2.97
N GLY A 241 -1.18 6.60 2.41
CA GLY A 241 -1.63 5.38 3.08
C GLY A 241 -0.49 4.52 3.61
N TYR A 242 -0.83 3.30 4.02
CA TYR A 242 0.11 2.34 4.58
C TYR A 242 1.18 1.88 3.57
N GLU A 243 0.84 1.77 2.28
CA GLU A 243 1.76 1.34 1.23
C GLU A 243 2.85 2.39 0.98
N GLY A 244 2.48 3.67 0.94
CA GLY A 244 3.41 4.77 0.74
C GLY A 244 4.37 4.95 1.91
N ALA A 245 3.88 4.85 3.15
CA ALA A 245 4.73 4.91 4.34
C ALA A 245 5.73 3.74 4.39
N SER A 246 5.27 2.52 4.09
CA SER A 246 6.14 1.34 4.01
C SER A 246 7.17 1.45 2.89
N GLY A 247 6.75 1.90 1.70
CA GLY A 247 7.62 2.11 0.54
C GLY A 247 8.70 3.17 0.80
N LEU A 248 8.32 4.28 1.43
CA LEU A 248 9.26 5.31 1.89
C LEU A 248 10.26 4.72 2.89
N GLY A 249 9.79 3.97 3.89
CA GLY A 249 10.65 3.30 4.87
C GLY A 249 11.69 2.40 4.20
N ILE A 250 11.27 1.52 3.29
CA ILE A 250 12.16 0.60 2.55
C ILE A 250 13.24 1.36 1.77
N ALA A 251 12.90 2.54 1.25
CA ALA A 251 13.87 3.37 0.54
C ALA A 251 14.85 4.07 1.50
N LEU A 252 14.36 4.62 2.61
CA LEU A 252 15.20 5.23 3.65
C LEU A 252 16.19 4.22 4.24
N ALA A 253 15.79 2.95 4.39
CA ALA A 253 16.65 1.85 4.83
C ALA A 253 17.90 1.65 3.96
N LYS A 254 17.92 2.17 2.72
CA LYS A 254 19.08 2.10 1.81
C LYS A 254 20.00 3.32 1.91
N CYS A 255 19.60 4.34 2.67
CA CYS A 255 20.41 5.55 2.92
C CYS A 255 21.44 5.26 4.03
N ASN A 256 22.45 4.45 3.73
CA ASN A 256 23.35 3.87 4.73
C ASN A 256 24.14 4.87 5.59
N ASN A 257 24.32 6.12 5.12
CA ASN A 257 25.08 7.15 5.83
C ASN A 257 24.20 8.09 6.67
N LEU A 258 22.88 7.83 6.74
CA LEU A 258 21.94 8.68 7.43
C LEU A 258 22.17 8.62 8.95
N GLN A 259 22.46 9.79 9.54
CA GLN A 259 22.71 9.96 10.98
C GLN A 259 21.58 10.75 11.66
N ASN A 260 20.96 11.68 10.93
CA ASN A 260 19.89 12.55 11.42
C ASN A 260 18.69 12.42 10.51
N LEU A 261 17.56 11.95 11.05
CA LEU A 261 16.30 11.82 10.33
C LEU A 261 15.17 12.52 11.08
N ASN A 262 14.58 13.54 10.45
CA ASN A 262 13.31 14.13 10.87
C ASN A 262 12.26 13.81 9.83
N LEU A 263 11.25 13.04 10.19
CA LEU A 263 10.20 12.59 9.28
C LEU A 263 8.84 13.03 9.80
N TYR A 264 8.18 13.94 9.08
CA TYR A 264 6.86 14.44 9.42
C TYR A 264 5.82 13.89 8.45
N LEU A 265 5.01 12.98 8.97
CA LEU A 265 4.01 12.19 8.27
C LEU A 265 2.59 12.38 8.86
N GLY A 266 2.42 13.32 9.80
CA GLY A 266 1.13 13.56 10.45
C GLY A 266 -0.01 13.94 9.50
N PHE A 267 -1.26 13.73 9.90
CA PHE A 267 -2.47 13.98 9.09
C PHE A 267 -2.44 13.24 7.75
N ASN A 268 -2.30 11.92 7.80
CA ASN A 268 -2.32 10.99 6.65
C ASN A 268 -3.15 9.73 7.01
N ASN A 269 -3.15 8.69 6.18
CA ASN A 269 -3.90 7.45 6.40
C ASN A 269 -2.96 6.24 6.60
N ILE A 270 -1.90 6.41 7.39
CA ILE A 270 -0.81 5.42 7.50
C ILE A 270 -1.25 4.13 8.18
N ARG A 271 -2.08 4.19 9.22
CA ARG A 271 -2.60 3.03 9.98
C ARG A 271 -1.48 2.15 10.58
N ASP A 272 -1.88 1.05 11.20
CA ASP A 272 -0.97 0.12 11.87
C ASP A 272 0.03 -0.55 10.92
N GLU A 273 -0.42 -0.92 9.72
CA GLU A 273 0.42 -1.59 8.73
C GLU A 273 1.53 -0.67 8.22
N GLY A 274 1.21 0.61 7.99
CA GLY A 274 2.17 1.60 7.53
C GLY A 274 3.18 1.96 8.60
N ALA A 275 2.74 2.12 9.86
CA ALA A 275 3.62 2.35 10.99
C ALA A 275 4.58 1.16 11.23
N SER A 276 4.04 -0.06 11.15
CA SER A 276 4.81 -1.30 11.27
C SER A 276 5.85 -1.44 10.14
N GLY A 277 5.45 -1.16 8.89
CA GLY A 277 6.33 -1.22 7.72
C GLY A 277 7.43 -0.16 7.77
N LEU A 278 7.08 1.07 8.16
CA LEU A 278 8.04 2.15 8.37
C LEU A 278 9.04 1.80 9.46
N GLY A 279 8.56 1.35 10.63
CA GLY A 279 9.42 0.92 11.74
C GLY A 279 10.36 -0.21 11.34
N SER A 280 9.83 -1.26 10.72
CA SER A 280 10.62 -2.42 10.27
C SER A 280 11.73 -2.03 9.30
N ALA A 281 11.47 -1.04 8.45
CA ALA A 281 12.47 -0.56 7.51
C ALA A 281 13.51 0.34 8.17
N LEU A 282 13.08 1.28 9.02
CA LEU A 282 13.98 2.16 9.79
C LEU A 282 14.91 1.39 10.73
N ALA A 283 14.51 0.21 11.16
CA ALA A 283 15.35 -0.71 11.92
C ALA A 283 16.66 -1.10 11.22
N ASN A 284 16.74 -0.93 9.88
CA ASN A 284 17.96 -1.17 9.10
C ASN A 284 18.84 0.09 8.99
N CYS A 285 18.37 1.26 9.44
CA CYS A 285 19.15 2.50 9.50
C CYS A 285 20.06 2.52 10.74
N ILE A 286 21.00 1.57 10.81
CA ILE A 286 21.82 1.31 12.01
C ILE A 286 22.77 2.46 12.42
N ASN A 287 23.00 3.43 11.53
CA ASN A 287 23.87 4.58 11.77
C ASN A 287 23.12 5.81 12.30
N LEU A 288 21.81 5.72 12.52
CA LEU A 288 21.03 6.81 13.10
C LEU A 288 21.50 7.15 14.52
N LEU A 289 21.82 8.42 14.73
CA LEU A 289 22.10 9.02 16.03
C LEU A 289 20.88 9.80 16.54
N ASN A 290 20.15 10.43 15.62
CA ASN A 290 19.01 11.29 15.92
C ASN A 290 17.82 10.92 15.02
N LEU A 291 16.70 10.57 15.64
CA LEU A 291 15.46 10.24 14.94
C LEU A 291 14.29 11.00 15.57
N ASN A 292 13.61 11.83 14.77
CA ASN A 292 12.32 12.40 15.12
C ASN A 292 11.27 11.93 14.11
N LEU A 293 10.24 11.26 14.61
CA LEU A 293 9.17 10.69 13.80
C LEU A 293 7.81 11.25 14.26
N TYR A 294 7.20 12.08 13.42
CA TYR A 294 5.90 12.69 13.67
C TYR A 294 4.82 11.98 12.85
N LEU A 295 3.96 11.23 13.55
CA LEU A 295 2.91 10.38 13.00
C LEU A 295 1.52 10.76 13.56
N SER A 296 1.35 11.96 14.10
CA SER A 296 0.08 12.40 14.69
C SER A 296 -1.08 12.36 13.67
N ASP A 297 -2.30 12.02 14.10
CA ASP A 297 -3.49 11.88 13.24
C ASP A 297 -3.26 10.96 12.01
N ASN A 298 -3.07 9.66 12.27
CA ASN A 298 -2.83 8.64 11.24
C ASN A 298 -3.61 7.33 11.43
N GLN A 299 -4.55 7.28 12.39
CA GLN A 299 -5.32 6.08 12.74
C GLN A 299 -4.42 4.89 13.16
N ILE A 300 -3.32 5.16 13.87
CA ILE A 300 -2.42 4.13 14.40
C ILE A 300 -3.00 3.63 15.74
N GLY A 301 -3.21 2.34 15.87
CA GLY A 301 -3.59 1.65 17.09
C GLY A 301 -2.41 0.99 17.82
N ASP A 302 -2.74 0.13 18.78
CA ASP A 302 -1.77 -0.56 19.62
C ASP A 302 -0.76 -1.41 18.86
N THR A 303 -1.21 -2.08 17.79
CA THR A 303 -0.37 -2.96 16.98
C THR A 303 0.70 -2.18 16.24
N GLY A 304 0.33 -1.06 15.60
CA GLY A 304 1.26 -0.20 14.88
C GLY A 304 2.28 0.45 15.80
N ALA A 305 1.82 0.98 16.94
CA ALA A 305 2.69 1.59 17.95
C ALA A 305 3.69 0.58 18.53
N SER A 306 3.22 -0.62 18.93
CA SER A 306 4.07 -1.69 19.46
C SER A 306 5.11 -2.14 18.45
N ASN A 307 4.72 -2.37 17.20
CA ASN A 307 5.64 -2.82 16.14
C ASN A 307 6.66 -1.74 15.77
N LEU A 308 6.27 -0.47 15.80
CA LEU A 308 7.18 0.65 15.62
C LEU A 308 8.22 0.67 16.73
N GLY A 309 7.80 0.59 18.00
CA GLY A 309 8.68 0.45 19.15
C GLY A 309 9.62 -0.76 19.04
N PHE A 310 9.08 -1.92 18.68
CA PHE A 310 9.84 -3.16 18.48
C PHE A 310 10.97 -3.01 17.46
N SER A 311 10.66 -2.35 16.35
CA SER A 311 11.57 -2.23 15.24
C SER A 311 12.67 -1.20 15.53
N LEU A 312 12.32 -0.07 16.15
CA LEU A 312 13.28 0.98 16.51
C LEU A 312 14.29 0.55 17.57
N ALA A 313 13.97 -0.47 18.39
CA ALA A 313 14.93 -1.06 19.32
C ALA A 313 16.20 -1.62 18.66
N LYS A 314 16.18 -1.88 17.34
CA LYS A 314 17.36 -2.29 16.58
C LYS A 314 18.31 -1.13 16.26
N CYS A 315 17.86 0.12 16.40
CA CYS A 315 18.67 1.33 16.22
C CYS A 315 19.47 1.64 17.50
N THR A 316 20.42 0.77 17.83
CA THR A 316 21.16 0.78 19.11
C THR A 316 22.11 1.97 19.30
N ASN A 317 22.42 2.71 18.24
CA ASN A 317 23.28 3.90 18.26
C ASN A 317 22.51 5.21 18.53
N LEU A 318 21.18 5.17 18.66
CA LEU A 318 20.37 6.37 18.90
C LEU A 318 20.76 7.05 20.22
N GLN A 319 20.95 8.37 20.14
CA GLN A 319 21.23 9.26 21.26
C GLN A 319 20.03 10.17 21.57
N ASN A 320 19.29 10.57 20.53
CA ASN A 320 18.07 11.35 20.65
C ASN A 320 16.94 10.67 19.85
N LEU A 321 15.81 10.44 20.51
CA LEU A 321 14.62 9.85 19.90
C LEU A 321 13.39 10.69 20.25
N GLY A 322 12.72 11.23 19.23
CA GLY A 322 11.39 11.83 19.33
C GLY A 322 10.37 10.97 18.57
N LEU A 323 9.34 10.51 19.26
CA LEU A 323 8.23 9.75 18.67
C LEU A 323 6.91 10.44 19.01
N TYR A 324 6.24 11.01 18.03
CA TYR A 324 5.00 11.76 18.22
C TYR A 324 3.85 11.03 17.51
N LEU A 325 2.95 10.48 18.31
CA LEU A 325 1.80 9.65 17.93
C LEU A 325 0.49 10.28 18.46
N ASP A 326 0.46 11.58 18.72
CA ASP A 326 -0.72 12.30 19.20
C ASP A 326 -1.92 12.13 18.24
N GLU A 327 -3.15 12.23 18.75
CA GLU A 327 -4.38 12.11 17.94
C GLU A 327 -4.48 10.78 17.17
N ASN A 328 -4.14 9.66 17.80
CA ASN A 328 -4.25 8.31 17.22
C ASN A 328 -5.17 7.42 18.07
N GLN A 329 -5.10 6.10 17.89
CA GLN A 329 -5.91 5.10 18.60
C GLN A 329 -5.02 4.21 19.48
N VAL A 330 -3.88 4.74 19.94
CA VAL A 330 -2.95 4.02 20.81
C VAL A 330 -3.56 3.92 22.21
N GLY A 331 -3.68 2.71 22.72
CA GLY A 331 -4.06 2.41 24.08
C GLY A 331 -2.87 1.92 24.91
N ASP A 332 -3.23 1.15 25.92
CA ASP A 332 -2.33 0.61 26.93
C ASP A 332 -1.30 -0.35 26.34
N GLU A 333 -1.73 -1.28 25.48
CA GLU A 333 -0.86 -2.29 24.88
C GLU A 333 0.19 -1.65 23.97
N GLY A 334 -0.20 -0.66 23.17
CA GLY A 334 0.69 0.08 22.28
C GLY A 334 1.72 0.89 23.04
N THR A 335 1.28 1.57 24.10
CA THR A 335 2.17 2.33 24.99
C THR A 335 3.16 1.40 25.68
N SER A 336 2.68 0.28 26.21
CA SER A 336 3.51 -0.78 26.79
C SER A 336 4.51 -1.35 25.77
N GLY A 337 4.10 -1.58 24.53
CA GLY A 337 4.97 -2.06 23.45
C GLY A 337 6.09 -1.09 23.09
N ILE A 338 5.83 0.22 23.10
CA ILE A 338 6.88 1.25 22.95
C ILE A 338 7.87 1.16 24.13
N GLY A 339 7.36 1.00 25.36
CA GLY A 339 8.17 0.92 26.57
C GLY A 339 9.03 -0.35 26.66
N PHE A 340 8.43 -1.52 26.43
CA PHE A 340 9.01 -2.85 26.69
C PHE A 340 10.22 -3.17 25.82
N ILE A 341 10.38 -2.52 24.66
CA ILE A 341 11.30 -3.03 23.65
C ILE A 341 12.49 -2.10 23.42
N LEU A 342 12.44 -0.83 23.83
CA LEU A 342 13.59 0.07 23.77
C LEU A 342 14.70 -0.25 24.81
N GLU A 343 14.65 -1.39 25.51
CA GLU A 343 15.70 -1.82 26.45
C GLU A 343 17.11 -1.85 25.82
N ASN A 344 17.19 -2.06 24.50
CA ASN A 344 18.45 -2.15 23.77
C ASN A 344 19.02 -0.78 23.32
N CYS A 345 18.24 0.30 23.44
CA CYS A 345 18.67 1.66 23.07
C CYS A 345 19.34 2.38 24.24
N ILE A 346 20.35 1.74 24.84
CA ILE A 346 21.03 2.18 26.07
C ILE A 346 21.77 3.52 25.96
N ASN A 347 22.01 4.00 24.73
CA ASN A 347 22.72 5.24 24.46
C ASN A 347 21.81 6.48 24.40
N ILE A 348 20.49 6.29 24.51
CA ILE A 348 19.53 7.40 24.49
C ILE A 348 19.75 8.28 25.73
N SER A 349 19.98 9.56 25.47
CA SER A 349 20.17 10.60 26.48
C SER A 349 19.03 11.63 26.49
N ASN A 350 18.31 11.75 25.37
CA ASN A 350 17.10 12.54 25.20
C ASN A 350 15.99 11.69 24.58
N PHE A 351 14.86 11.61 25.25
CA PHE A 351 13.68 10.89 24.76
C PHE A 351 12.45 11.80 24.85
N GLU A 352 11.74 11.94 23.72
CA GLU A 352 10.48 12.66 23.63
C GLU A 352 9.40 11.70 23.09
N LEU A 353 8.29 11.58 23.81
CA LEU A 353 7.16 10.75 23.42
C LEU A 353 5.87 11.57 23.49
N GLY A 354 5.25 11.78 22.33
CA GLY A 354 3.92 12.37 22.19
C GLY A 354 2.87 11.28 22.00
N LEU A 355 1.91 11.23 22.91
CA LEU A 355 0.80 10.28 22.96
C LEU A 355 -0.48 11.00 23.43
N GLY A 356 -0.58 12.32 23.25
CA GLY A 356 -1.78 13.08 23.59
C GLY A 356 -2.97 12.67 22.72
N MET A 357 -4.20 12.86 23.22
CA MET A 357 -5.44 12.54 22.48
C MET A 357 -5.48 11.10 21.93
N ASN A 358 -5.22 10.13 22.81
CA ASN A 358 -5.22 8.70 22.51
C ASN A 358 -6.19 7.97 23.47
N ILE A 359 -6.13 6.62 23.54
CA ILE A 359 -7.05 5.79 24.34
C ILE A 359 -6.29 5.10 25.49
N ILE A 360 -5.31 5.79 26.09
CA ILE A 360 -4.48 5.25 27.17
C ILE A 360 -5.25 5.33 28.48
N CYS A 361 -5.32 4.22 29.22
CA CYS A 361 -5.92 4.11 30.53
C CYS A 361 -4.88 3.70 31.60
N PHE A 362 -5.31 3.44 32.84
CA PHE A 362 -4.40 3.25 33.97
C PHE A 362 -3.76 1.85 34.04
N GLN A 363 -4.28 0.87 33.31
CA GLN A 363 -4.03 -0.57 33.56
C GLN A 363 -2.62 -1.01 33.14
N GLU A 364 -2.01 -0.36 32.14
CA GLU A 364 -0.66 -0.69 31.65
C GLU A 364 0.37 0.45 31.62
N VAL A 365 0.00 1.67 32.03
CA VAL A 365 0.97 2.79 32.21
C VAL A 365 2.09 2.41 33.21
N SER A 366 1.81 1.53 34.17
CA SER A 366 2.81 0.97 35.07
C SER A 366 3.89 0.15 34.35
N ASN A 367 3.49 -0.62 33.33
CA ASN A 367 4.40 -1.46 32.56
C ASN A 367 5.29 -0.58 31.68
N PHE A 368 4.70 0.37 30.96
CA PHE A 368 5.43 1.38 30.20
C PHE A 368 6.51 2.06 31.05
N GLY A 369 6.12 2.59 32.20
CA GLY A 369 7.05 3.25 33.10
C GLY A 369 8.13 2.32 33.67
N SER A 370 7.80 1.04 33.90
CA SER A 370 8.77 0.04 34.37
C SER A 370 9.80 -0.34 33.31
N SER A 371 9.40 -0.39 32.04
CA SER A 371 10.24 -0.81 30.92
C SER A 371 11.22 0.26 30.46
N LEU A 372 10.80 1.53 30.57
CA LEU A 372 11.68 2.67 30.33
C LEU A 372 12.88 2.69 31.33
N ALA A 373 12.82 2.03 32.50
CA ALA A 373 13.84 2.07 33.55
C ALA A 373 15.24 1.56 33.12
N ASN A 374 15.33 0.93 31.95
CA ASN A 374 16.57 0.45 31.36
C ASN A 374 17.41 1.56 30.68
N PHE A 375 16.87 2.77 30.49
CA PHE A 375 17.62 3.91 29.98
C PHE A 375 18.56 4.52 31.03
N THR A 376 19.67 3.84 31.28
CA THR A 376 20.66 4.25 32.29
C THR A 376 21.30 5.61 32.02
N ASN A 377 21.33 6.07 30.76
CA ASN A 377 21.91 7.35 30.35
C ASN A 377 20.88 8.48 30.13
N LEU A 378 19.59 8.23 30.40
CA LEU A 378 18.54 9.21 30.15
C LEU A 378 18.71 10.44 31.06
N SER A 379 18.92 11.60 30.43
CA SER A 379 19.13 12.87 31.12
C SER A 379 17.99 13.86 30.89
N ASN A 380 17.32 13.74 29.74
CA ASN A 380 16.20 14.56 29.30
C ASN A 380 15.03 13.66 28.88
N LEU A 381 13.87 13.88 29.49
CA LEU A 381 12.64 13.17 29.16
C LEU A 381 11.51 14.17 28.95
N THR A 382 10.80 14.05 27.82
CA THR A 382 9.54 14.74 27.57
C THR A 382 8.46 13.69 27.33
N LEU A 383 7.38 13.72 28.11
CA LEU A 383 6.20 12.89 27.91
C LEU A 383 4.97 13.79 27.72
N GLU A 384 4.35 13.71 26.56
CA GLU A 384 3.09 14.38 26.24
C GLU A 384 1.97 13.35 26.26
N LEU A 385 1.17 13.34 27.32
CA LEU A 385 0.14 12.33 27.60
C LEU A 385 -1.23 12.97 27.82
N TYR A 386 -1.42 14.21 27.36
CA TYR A 386 -2.62 14.99 27.60
C TYR A 386 -3.87 14.37 26.94
N GLU A 387 -5.05 14.64 27.49
CA GLU A 387 -6.33 14.20 26.91
C GLU A 387 -6.42 12.67 26.71
N ASN A 388 -6.08 11.92 27.76
CA ASN A 388 -6.18 10.45 27.87
C ASN A 388 -7.01 10.06 29.12
N GLN A 389 -7.05 8.78 29.48
CA GLN A 389 -7.81 8.22 30.62
C GLN A 389 -6.89 7.69 31.73
N ILE A 390 -5.78 8.39 32.00
CA ILE A 390 -4.72 7.94 32.94
C ILE A 390 -5.22 7.81 34.39
N ALA A 391 -6.09 8.71 34.85
CA ALA A 391 -6.65 8.73 36.20
C ALA A 391 -5.61 8.72 37.35
N ASP A 392 -6.05 8.49 38.58
CA ASP A 392 -5.21 8.54 39.79
C ASP A 392 -4.19 7.39 39.84
N GLU A 393 -4.62 6.20 39.46
CA GLU A 393 -3.82 4.99 39.45
C GLU A 393 -2.69 5.09 38.44
N GLY A 394 -2.98 5.56 37.22
CA GLY A 394 -1.99 5.72 36.16
C GLY A 394 -0.97 6.80 36.48
N ALA A 395 -1.39 7.94 37.06
CA ALA A 395 -0.48 8.99 37.49
C ALA A 395 0.47 8.54 38.61
N SER A 396 -0.05 7.76 39.57
CA SER A 396 0.74 7.17 40.65
C SER A 396 1.74 6.13 40.13
N ALA A 397 1.31 5.30 39.16
CA ALA A 397 2.16 4.34 38.49
C ALA A 397 3.28 5.01 37.70
N LEU A 398 2.96 6.07 36.95
CA LEU A 398 3.94 6.88 36.22
C LEU A 398 4.95 7.52 37.18
N GLY A 399 4.51 8.07 38.31
CA GLY A 399 5.41 8.58 39.34
C GLY A 399 6.37 7.49 39.86
N SER A 400 5.83 6.32 40.20
CA SER A 400 6.61 5.19 40.70
C SER A 400 7.65 4.69 39.68
N ALA A 401 7.32 4.77 38.39
CA ALA A 401 8.23 4.47 37.31
C ALA A 401 9.34 5.53 37.16
N LEU A 402 8.97 6.82 37.17
CA LEU A 402 9.91 7.93 37.03
C LEU A 402 10.96 7.95 38.14
N ALA A 403 10.61 7.47 39.34
CA ALA A 403 11.53 7.31 40.46
C ALA A 403 12.77 6.44 40.14
N ARG A 404 12.71 5.60 39.09
CA ARG A 404 13.83 4.73 38.68
C ARG A 404 14.91 5.47 37.88
N TYR A 405 14.62 6.64 37.31
CA TYR A 405 15.61 7.43 36.54
C TYR A 405 16.52 8.24 37.45
N THR A 406 17.56 7.59 37.97
CA THR A 406 18.50 8.26 38.87
C THR A 406 19.34 9.34 38.19
N ASN A 407 19.52 9.29 36.86
CA ASN A 407 20.29 10.28 36.10
C ASN A 407 19.44 11.38 35.44
N LEU A 408 18.11 11.33 35.56
CA LEU A 408 17.21 12.30 34.95
C LEU A 408 17.44 13.69 35.54
N SER A 409 17.75 14.65 34.68
CA SER A 409 18.11 16.02 35.06
C SER A 409 17.09 17.06 34.60
N ASN A 410 16.43 16.81 33.47
CA ASN A 410 15.35 17.60 32.91
C ASN A 410 14.15 16.69 32.61
N LEU A 411 12.99 17.03 33.16
CA LEU A 411 11.73 16.34 32.90
C LEU A 411 10.67 17.34 32.46
N LYS A 412 9.98 17.04 31.37
CA LYS A 412 8.75 17.71 30.96
C LYS A 412 7.63 16.68 30.92
N LEU A 413 6.54 16.95 31.63
CA LEU A 413 5.43 16.03 31.73
C LEU A 413 4.11 16.79 31.54
N TYR A 414 3.43 16.50 30.45
CA TYR A 414 2.13 17.09 30.12
C TYR A 414 1.03 16.05 30.29
N LEU A 415 0.19 16.25 31.31
CA LEU A 415 -0.85 15.35 31.77
C LEU A 415 -2.20 16.08 31.93
N TYR A 416 -2.40 17.22 31.25
CA TYR A 416 -3.67 17.91 31.33
C TYR A 416 -4.81 17.07 30.73
N LEU A 417 -6.06 17.25 31.19
CA LEU A 417 -7.22 16.46 30.74
C LEU A 417 -7.05 14.94 30.92
N ASN A 418 -6.69 14.45 32.11
CA ASN A 418 -6.47 13.02 32.37
C ASN A 418 -7.23 12.45 33.57
N GLN A 419 -8.18 13.20 34.12
CA GLN A 419 -8.99 12.78 35.26
C GLN A 419 -8.16 12.50 36.53
N ILE A 420 -7.02 13.17 36.69
CA ILE A 420 -6.14 13.02 37.86
C ILE A 420 -6.72 13.79 39.05
N GLY A 421 -6.98 13.09 40.15
CA GLY A 421 -7.44 13.62 41.42
C GLY A 421 -6.31 13.80 42.44
N ALA A 422 -6.69 13.81 43.72
CA ALA A 422 -5.76 14.06 44.83
C ALA A 422 -4.76 12.91 45.03
N ILE A 423 -5.19 11.66 44.83
CA ILE A 423 -4.36 10.47 45.04
C ILE A 423 -3.27 10.40 43.98
N GLY A 424 -3.63 10.61 42.71
CA GLY A 424 -2.71 10.62 41.58
C GLY A 424 -1.71 11.76 41.66
N ALA A 425 -2.13 12.97 42.04
CA ALA A 425 -1.23 14.10 42.25
C ALA A 425 -0.19 13.81 43.35
N LEU A 426 -0.61 13.24 44.48
CA LEU A 426 0.28 12.82 45.56
C LEU A 426 1.24 11.70 45.12
N GLY A 427 0.72 10.68 44.41
CA GLY A 427 1.50 9.55 43.92
C GLY A 427 2.57 9.99 42.91
N LEU A 428 2.19 10.81 41.94
CA LEU A 428 3.10 11.41 40.96
C LEU A 428 4.18 12.24 41.65
N GLY A 429 3.80 13.16 42.54
CA GLY A 429 4.74 13.97 43.31
C GLY A 429 5.72 13.14 44.14
N SER A 430 5.25 12.04 44.75
CA SER A 430 6.08 11.14 45.57
C SER A 430 7.10 10.37 44.74
N GLY A 431 6.77 10.07 43.48
CA GLY A 431 7.69 9.47 42.52
C GLY A 431 8.75 10.45 42.02
N LEU A 432 8.32 11.64 41.59
CA LEU A 432 9.21 12.72 41.13
C LEU A 432 10.20 13.16 42.22
N ALA A 433 9.79 13.10 43.49
CA ALA A 433 10.66 13.35 44.64
C ALA A 433 11.88 12.42 44.73
N GLN A 434 11.80 11.23 44.13
CA GLN A 434 12.86 10.23 44.15
C GLN A 434 13.86 10.38 42.99
N CYS A 435 13.57 11.26 42.01
CA CYS A 435 14.49 11.60 40.93
C CYS A 435 15.63 12.49 41.48
N ASN A 436 16.64 11.89 42.11
CA ASN A 436 17.66 12.58 42.90
C ASN A 436 18.54 13.58 42.13
N ASN A 437 18.57 13.51 40.81
CA ASN A 437 19.33 14.42 39.93
C ASN A 437 18.44 15.44 39.20
N LEU A 438 17.12 15.42 39.43
CA LEU A 438 16.19 16.28 38.74
C LEU A 438 16.41 17.74 39.15
N SER A 439 16.85 18.54 38.18
CA SER A 439 17.20 19.95 38.39
C SER A 439 16.20 20.91 37.74
N ASN A 440 15.47 20.42 36.73
CA ASN A 440 14.48 21.15 35.97
C ASN A 440 13.24 20.28 35.75
N LEU A 441 12.09 20.77 36.19
CA LEU A 441 10.81 20.10 36.05
C LEU A 441 9.78 21.05 35.45
N ILE A 442 9.18 20.65 34.33
CA ILE A 442 7.93 21.22 33.81
C ILE A 442 6.84 20.17 34.02
N LEU A 443 5.82 20.51 34.79
CA LEU A 443 4.70 19.64 35.10
C LEU A 443 3.39 20.37 34.79
N ASP A 444 2.68 19.89 33.78
CA ASP A 444 1.37 20.41 33.39
C ASP A 444 0.28 19.39 33.73
N LEU A 445 -0.56 19.74 34.70
CA LEU A 445 -1.68 18.97 35.21
C LEU A 445 -2.98 19.77 35.11
N ARG A 446 -3.05 20.79 34.24
CA ARG A 446 -4.27 21.59 34.07
C ARG A 446 -5.48 20.73 33.69
N LEU A 447 -6.69 21.23 33.89
CA LEU A 447 -7.92 20.54 33.45
C LEU A 447 -8.04 19.10 33.98
N ASN A 448 -7.73 18.90 35.26
CA ASN A 448 -7.87 17.62 35.96
C ASN A 448 -8.87 17.76 37.13
N GLN A 449 -8.86 16.82 38.08
CA GLN A 449 -9.74 16.79 39.25
C GLN A 449 -8.97 17.07 40.54
N ILE A 450 -7.88 17.84 40.48
CA ILE A 450 -7.01 18.11 41.62
C ILE A 450 -7.67 19.12 42.55
N GLY A 451 -8.02 18.68 43.77
CA GLY A 451 -8.51 19.54 44.83
C GLY A 451 -7.42 20.06 45.78
N ASP A 452 -7.83 20.73 46.87
CA ASP A 452 -6.93 21.25 47.91
C ASP A 452 -5.96 20.20 48.47
N GLU A 453 -6.46 18.99 48.74
CA GLU A 453 -5.64 17.89 49.26
C GLU A 453 -4.59 17.44 48.23
N GLY A 454 -4.95 17.39 46.95
CA GLY A 454 -4.05 17.03 45.87
C GLY A 454 -2.95 18.06 45.65
N ALA A 455 -3.29 19.35 45.64
CA ALA A 455 -2.32 20.45 45.54
C ALA A 455 -1.35 20.46 46.74
N SER A 456 -1.88 20.29 47.95
CA SER A 456 -1.07 20.19 49.16
C SER A 456 -0.15 18.97 49.13
N GLY A 457 -0.68 17.80 48.74
CA GLY A 457 0.06 16.54 48.64
C GLY A 457 1.19 16.59 47.61
N LEU A 458 0.91 17.13 46.42
CA LEU A 458 1.92 17.34 45.38
C LEU A 458 3.05 18.26 45.87
N GLY A 459 2.71 19.39 46.49
CA GLY A 459 3.69 20.31 47.07
C GLY A 459 4.53 19.67 48.18
N PHE A 460 3.89 18.93 49.09
CA PHE A 460 4.55 18.24 50.20
C PHE A 460 5.53 17.16 49.71
N SER A 461 5.16 16.42 48.67
CA SER A 461 6.04 15.40 48.10
C SER A 461 7.21 16.01 47.34
N LEU A 462 6.96 16.99 46.47
CA LEU A 462 8.00 17.63 45.67
C LEU A 462 9.03 18.40 46.52
N GLU A 463 8.65 18.91 47.71
CA GLU A 463 9.57 19.55 48.68
C GLU A 463 10.84 18.71 48.94
N LYS A 464 10.74 17.38 48.81
CA LYS A 464 11.85 16.45 49.03
C LYS A 464 12.86 16.41 47.87
N SER A 465 12.55 17.00 46.71
CA SER A 465 13.44 17.10 45.55
C SER A 465 14.56 18.13 45.78
N THR A 466 15.57 17.74 46.55
CA THR A 466 16.62 18.67 47.01
C THR A 466 17.47 19.31 45.92
N LYS A 467 17.55 18.76 44.70
CA LYS A 467 18.32 19.35 43.59
C LYS A 467 17.51 20.21 42.62
N LEU A 468 16.18 20.27 42.80
CA LEU A 468 15.31 20.99 41.89
C LEU A 468 15.57 22.49 42.00
N SER A 469 16.00 23.09 40.90
CA SER A 469 16.39 24.51 40.81
C SER A 469 15.45 25.33 39.94
N ASN A 470 14.78 24.67 38.99
CA ASN A 470 13.78 25.24 38.09
C ASN A 470 12.50 24.38 38.18
N LEU A 471 11.38 25.02 38.52
CA LEU A 471 10.08 24.38 38.54
C LEU A 471 9.07 25.25 37.78
N GLU A 472 8.50 24.70 36.71
CA GLU A 472 7.27 25.19 36.10
C GLU A 472 6.14 24.23 36.46
N LEU A 473 5.21 24.70 37.28
CA LEU A 473 4.07 23.94 37.76
C LEU A 473 2.78 24.57 37.25
N CYS A 474 2.15 23.91 36.29
CA CYS A 474 0.87 24.30 35.72
C CYS A 474 -0.23 23.39 36.27
N ILE A 475 -0.95 23.86 37.28
CA ILE A 475 -2.04 23.10 37.94
C ILE A 475 -3.35 23.89 38.01
N GLY A 476 -3.45 25.00 37.25
CA GLY A 476 -4.70 25.75 37.05
C GLY A 476 -5.81 24.93 36.39
N GLU A 477 -7.00 25.50 36.26
CA GLU A 477 -8.19 24.82 35.70
C GLU A 477 -8.50 23.50 36.44
N ASN A 478 -8.33 23.53 37.77
CA ASN A 478 -8.58 22.43 38.70
C ASN A 478 -9.44 22.92 39.87
N GLN A 479 -9.77 22.04 40.82
CA GLN A 479 -10.63 22.34 41.97
C GLN A 479 -9.84 22.87 43.18
N ILE A 480 -8.83 23.70 42.94
CA ILE A 480 -7.94 24.23 43.97
C ILE A 480 -8.55 25.48 44.59
N GLY A 481 -8.87 25.39 45.86
CA GLY A 481 -9.38 26.48 46.69
C GLY A 481 -8.27 27.27 47.40
N PRO A 482 -8.66 28.23 48.26
CA PRO A 482 -7.71 29.07 49.00
C PRO A 482 -6.79 28.25 49.93
N ILE A 483 -7.28 27.15 50.50
CA ILE A 483 -6.52 26.31 51.45
C ILE A 483 -5.44 25.52 50.70
N GLY A 484 -5.77 24.95 49.54
CA GLY A 484 -4.84 24.21 48.69
C GLY A 484 -3.74 25.13 48.16
N ALA A 485 -4.11 26.31 47.68
CA ALA A 485 -3.15 27.31 47.21
C ALA A 485 -2.16 27.73 48.33
N PHE A 486 -2.66 28.06 49.52
CA PHE A 486 -1.81 28.40 50.67
C PHE A 486 -0.87 27.24 51.07
N SER A 487 -1.39 26.02 51.11
CA SER A 487 -0.62 24.83 51.50
C SER A 487 0.47 24.50 50.48
N LEU A 488 0.14 24.57 49.19
CA LEU A 488 1.10 24.43 48.10
C LEU A 488 2.21 25.48 48.21
N GLY A 489 1.86 26.77 48.34
CA GLY A 489 2.83 27.84 48.52
C GLY A 489 3.74 27.63 49.74
N SER A 490 3.17 27.17 50.85
CA SER A 490 3.91 26.88 52.08
C SER A 490 4.90 25.73 51.93
N ASN A 491 4.58 24.72 51.12
CA ASN A 491 5.50 23.61 50.84
C ASN A 491 6.56 24.01 49.80
N LEU A 492 6.18 24.72 48.73
CA LEU A 492 7.13 25.24 47.73
C LEU A 492 8.16 26.20 48.35
N ALA A 493 7.77 26.98 49.37
CA ALA A 493 8.68 27.89 50.07
C ALA A 493 9.81 27.19 50.82
N LYS A 494 9.68 25.90 51.14
CA LYS A 494 10.68 25.13 51.89
C LYS A 494 11.76 24.50 51.01
N PHE A 495 11.67 24.61 49.69
CA PHE A 495 12.72 24.14 48.80
C PHE A 495 14.04 24.85 49.09
N THR A 496 15.11 24.05 49.21
CA THR A 496 16.44 24.55 49.57
C THR A 496 17.24 25.07 48.37
N ASN A 497 16.91 24.64 47.15
CA ASN A 497 17.66 24.99 45.94
C ASN A 497 16.78 25.57 44.81
N LEU A 498 15.48 25.75 45.03
CA LEU A 498 14.56 26.26 44.00
C LEU A 498 14.81 27.75 43.76
N SER A 499 15.33 28.08 42.59
CA SER A 499 15.73 29.45 42.20
C SER A 499 14.76 30.10 41.23
N ASN A 500 14.17 29.31 40.33
CA ASN A 500 13.21 29.78 39.34
C ASN A 500 11.90 29.00 39.53
N LEU A 501 10.84 29.70 39.92
CA LEU A 501 9.51 29.14 40.07
C LEU A 501 8.55 29.85 39.11
N LYS A 502 7.93 29.09 38.22
CA LYS A 502 6.73 29.50 37.48
C LYS A 502 5.56 28.68 37.97
N LEU A 503 4.57 29.36 38.56
CA LEU A 503 3.38 28.72 39.12
C LEU A 503 2.15 29.24 38.38
N ASN A 504 1.47 28.34 37.67
CA ASN A 504 0.24 28.63 36.97
C ASN A 504 -0.94 27.98 37.68
N LEU A 505 -1.81 28.85 38.21
CA LEU A 505 -3.02 28.55 38.96
C LEU A 505 -4.23 29.27 38.34
N ILE A 506 -4.21 29.55 37.03
CA ILE A 506 -5.34 30.20 36.34
C ILE A 506 -6.64 29.42 36.56
N ASN A 507 -7.77 30.12 36.55
CA ASN A 507 -9.11 29.53 36.64
C ASN A 507 -9.22 28.47 37.75
N SER A 508 -8.82 28.85 38.96
CA SER A 508 -8.95 28.04 40.18
C SER A 508 -9.88 28.77 41.16
N GLN A 509 -10.36 28.07 42.20
CA GLN A 509 -11.34 28.61 43.16
C GLN A 509 -10.66 29.34 44.32
N ILE A 510 -9.57 30.07 44.05
CA ILE A 510 -8.65 30.58 45.09
C ILE A 510 -9.17 31.86 45.77
N GLY A 511 -9.76 32.78 44.99
CA GLY A 511 -10.18 34.10 45.47
C GLY A 511 -9.01 35.03 45.86
N GLY A 512 -9.31 36.31 46.13
CA GLY A 512 -8.31 37.31 46.48
C GLY A 512 -7.55 37.02 47.80
N GLU A 513 -8.25 36.52 48.82
CA GLU A 513 -7.62 36.16 50.10
C GLU A 513 -6.69 34.95 49.96
N GLY A 514 -7.10 33.91 49.23
CA GLY A 514 -6.27 32.75 48.94
C GLY A 514 -5.01 33.12 48.17
N ALA A 515 -5.12 34.00 47.17
CA ALA A 515 -3.98 34.50 46.40
C ALA A 515 -3.01 35.30 47.26
N SER A 516 -3.51 36.16 48.15
CA SER A 516 -2.69 36.91 49.11
C SER A 516 -1.95 35.99 50.09
N ASN A 517 -2.63 34.93 50.55
CA ASN A 517 -2.04 33.93 51.45
C ASN A 517 -0.98 33.08 50.73
N LEU A 518 -1.19 32.72 49.46
CA LEU A 518 -0.19 32.08 48.60
C LEU A 518 1.07 32.96 48.45
N CYS A 519 0.93 34.24 48.09
CA CYS A 519 2.06 35.18 48.03
C CYS A 519 2.81 35.24 49.36
N SER A 520 2.07 35.39 50.47
CA SER A 520 2.66 35.47 51.82
C SER A 520 3.37 34.18 52.23
N ALA A 521 2.93 33.02 51.74
CA ALA A 521 3.59 31.75 51.97
C ALA A 521 4.89 31.63 51.16
N LEU A 522 4.84 31.96 49.86
CA LEU A 522 6.01 31.94 48.97
C LEU A 522 7.09 32.96 49.37
N ALA A 523 6.70 34.11 49.92
CA ALA A 523 7.61 35.14 50.47
C ALA A 523 8.47 34.65 51.63
N LYS A 524 8.15 33.50 52.24
CA LYS A 524 9.03 32.86 53.24
C LYS A 524 10.22 32.13 52.62
N SER A 525 10.21 31.92 51.30
CA SER A 525 11.34 31.34 50.60
C SER A 525 12.50 32.34 50.55
N THR A 526 13.71 31.87 50.84
CA THR A 526 14.94 32.67 50.73
C THR A 526 15.74 32.38 49.46
N ASN A 527 15.30 31.39 48.66
CA ASN A 527 16.06 30.87 47.53
C ASN A 527 15.46 31.22 46.16
N ILE A 528 14.16 31.51 46.09
CA ILE A 528 13.50 31.87 44.83
C ILE A 528 14.01 33.26 44.38
N LEU A 529 14.72 33.30 43.26
CA LEU A 529 15.26 34.51 42.64
C LEU A 529 14.34 35.05 41.54
N LYS A 530 13.65 34.15 40.85
CA LYS A 530 12.67 34.47 39.80
C LYS A 530 11.36 33.78 40.11
N LEU A 531 10.31 34.57 40.29
CA LEU A 531 8.95 34.10 40.49
C LEU A 531 8.06 34.63 39.38
N GLU A 532 7.40 33.72 38.66
CA GLU A 532 6.31 34.04 37.73
C GLU A 532 5.03 33.38 38.26
N LEU A 533 4.00 34.19 38.53
CA LEU A 533 2.76 33.73 39.13
C LEU A 533 1.58 34.11 38.24
N LEU A 534 0.89 33.09 37.72
CA LEU A 534 -0.28 33.26 36.84
C LEU A 534 -1.55 32.91 37.62
N LEU A 535 -2.37 33.92 37.92
CA LEU A 535 -3.59 33.81 38.74
C LEU A 535 -4.85 34.32 38.04
N GLY A 536 -4.82 34.48 36.71
CA GLY A 536 -5.98 34.91 35.94
C GLY A 536 -7.23 34.07 36.23
N GLN A 537 -8.42 34.68 36.15
CA GLN A 537 -9.72 33.99 36.30
C GLN A 537 -9.96 33.32 37.68
N ASN A 538 -9.38 33.83 38.78
CA ASN A 538 -9.58 33.33 40.16
C ASN A 538 -10.53 34.20 41.01
N GLU A 539 -11.47 34.92 40.37
CA GLU A 539 -12.40 35.84 41.06
C GLU A 539 -11.71 36.94 41.91
N ILE A 540 -10.47 37.32 41.56
CA ILE A 540 -9.72 38.38 42.24
C ILE A 540 -10.19 39.74 41.70
N ASN A 541 -10.86 40.53 42.53
CA ASN A 541 -11.28 41.87 42.12
C ASN A 541 -10.10 42.88 42.16
N GLU A 542 -10.28 44.06 41.55
CA GLU A 542 -9.23 45.08 41.43
C GLU A 542 -8.65 45.52 42.79
N SER A 543 -9.50 45.60 43.83
CA SER A 543 -9.07 45.98 45.19
C SER A 543 -8.26 44.88 45.90
N GLU A 544 -8.54 43.62 45.59
CA GLU A 544 -7.79 42.46 46.07
C GLU A 544 -6.49 42.27 45.31
N ASN A 545 -6.49 42.55 44.00
CA ASN A 545 -5.29 42.46 43.17
C ASN A 545 -4.17 43.38 43.68
N LEU A 546 -4.51 44.61 44.08
CA LEU A 546 -3.56 45.52 44.72
C LEU A 546 -2.98 44.96 46.03
N LYS A 547 -3.79 44.23 46.82
CA LYS A 547 -3.31 43.55 48.05
C LYS A 547 -2.40 42.37 47.73
N VAL A 548 -2.76 41.56 46.72
CA VAL A 548 -1.95 40.44 46.24
C VAL A 548 -0.60 40.95 45.72
N GLN A 549 -0.60 42.00 44.89
CA GLN A 549 0.62 42.68 44.41
C GLN A 549 1.49 43.13 45.58
N SER A 550 0.93 43.87 46.55
CA SER A 550 1.68 44.35 47.73
C SER A 550 2.32 43.24 48.58
N LYS A 551 1.81 42.01 48.49
CA LYS A 551 2.33 40.83 49.20
C LYS A 551 3.31 40.01 48.37
N CYS A 552 3.34 40.23 47.06
CA CYS A 552 4.23 39.56 46.10
C CYS A 552 5.41 40.46 45.66
N ASP A 553 5.41 41.76 45.99
CA ASP A 553 6.43 42.77 45.62
C ASP A 553 7.88 42.47 46.08
N ASP A 554 8.08 41.56 47.04
CA ASP A 554 9.43 41.13 47.47
C ASP A 554 10.17 40.33 46.37
N PHE A 555 9.46 39.84 45.35
CA PHE A 555 10.03 39.24 44.15
C PHE A 555 9.74 40.16 42.97
N GLN A 556 10.63 40.25 41.97
CA GLN A 556 10.30 40.96 40.71
C GLN A 556 9.26 40.16 39.90
N VAL A 557 8.01 40.14 40.36
CA VAL A 557 6.95 39.28 39.80
C VAL A 557 6.31 39.93 38.58
N ASN A 558 6.32 39.23 37.45
CA ASN A 558 5.38 39.47 36.36
C ASN A 558 4.03 38.84 36.75
N LEU A 559 3.17 39.61 37.43
CA LEU A 559 1.78 39.21 37.70
C LEU A 559 0.94 39.44 36.45
N VAL A 560 0.64 38.37 35.71
CA VAL A 560 -0.34 38.41 34.62
C VAL A 560 -1.72 38.15 35.21
N THR A 561 -2.48 39.23 35.42
CA THR A 561 -3.90 39.20 35.80
C THR A 561 -4.67 39.82 34.64
N ASP A 562 -4.81 39.09 33.52
CA ASP A 562 -5.45 39.66 32.34
C ASP A 562 -6.93 39.96 32.60
N GLY A 563 -7.29 41.21 32.28
CA GLY A 563 -8.65 41.72 32.31
C GLY A 563 -9.50 41.14 31.18
N ILE A 564 -10.75 40.79 31.55
CA ILE A 564 -11.99 40.78 30.77
C ILE A 564 -11.85 40.56 29.25
N ASN A 565 -12.27 39.37 28.76
CA ASN A 565 -13.27 39.28 27.68
C ASN A 565 -13.89 37.87 27.52
N SER A 566 -15.22 37.86 27.72
CA SER A 566 -16.30 37.06 27.10
C SER A 566 -16.23 35.51 26.94
N SER A 567 -17.29 34.92 27.52
CA SER A 567 -18.17 33.82 27.02
C SER A 567 -17.68 32.36 27.05
N THR A 568 -18.27 31.56 27.95
CA THR A 568 -19.19 30.43 27.61
C THR A 568 -19.90 29.91 28.87
N ASN A 569 -21.23 29.76 28.77
CA ASN A 569 -22.09 29.13 29.78
C ASN A 569 -21.95 27.61 29.73
N VAL A 570 -21.85 26.98 30.90
CA VAL A 570 -22.06 25.54 31.13
C VAL A 570 -23.54 25.32 31.53
N VAL A 571 -24.22 24.35 30.90
CA VAL A 571 -25.46 23.73 31.42
C VAL A 571 -25.36 22.20 31.26
N LEU A 572 -25.81 21.53 32.32
CA LEU A 572 -25.77 20.12 32.68
C LEU A 572 -26.59 19.13 31.81
N SER A 573 -26.07 17.88 31.79
CA SER A 573 -26.73 16.56 31.86
C SER A 573 -28.13 16.31 31.27
N SER A 574 -28.24 15.33 30.36
CA SER A 574 -29.17 14.20 30.48
C SER A 574 -28.92 13.14 29.38
N LEU A 575 -28.54 11.94 29.80
CA LEU A 575 -28.75 10.69 29.05
C LEU A 575 -30.26 10.47 28.85
N ASN A 576 -30.67 10.04 27.65
CA ASN A 576 -31.95 9.35 27.46
C ASN A 576 -31.88 8.34 26.30
N SER A 577 -32.19 7.09 26.68
CA SER A 577 -32.79 5.97 25.92
C SER A 577 -32.12 5.42 24.66
N GLN A 578 -31.59 4.20 24.81
CA GLN A 578 -31.21 3.23 23.78
C GLN A 578 -32.42 2.75 22.93
N GLN A 579 -32.16 2.47 21.65
CA GLN A 579 -32.78 1.35 20.94
C GLN A 579 -31.89 0.12 21.18
N CYS A 580 -32.41 -0.93 21.84
CA CYS A 580 -31.77 -2.25 21.90
C CYS A 580 -31.83 -2.88 20.48
N LEU A 581 -30.78 -2.73 19.67
CA LEU A 581 -30.53 -3.56 18.49
C LEU A 581 -29.08 -4.07 18.53
N PRO A 582 -28.81 -5.35 18.21
CA PRO A 582 -27.45 -5.89 18.21
C PRO A 582 -26.58 -5.21 17.15
N ASN A 583 -25.34 -4.87 17.50
CA ASN A 583 -24.38 -4.27 16.55
C ASN A 583 -23.92 -5.22 15.43
N SER A 584 -24.24 -6.52 15.51
CA SER A 584 -24.20 -7.44 14.36
C SER A 584 -24.85 -8.79 14.70
N CYS A 585 -26.06 -9.03 14.21
CA CYS A 585 -26.58 -10.39 14.03
C CYS A 585 -26.75 -10.62 12.54
N ASN A 586 -26.24 -11.73 12.01
CA ASN A 586 -26.46 -12.11 10.62
C ASN A 586 -26.95 -13.57 10.58
N ASN A 587 -28.09 -13.77 9.90
CA ASN A 587 -28.97 -14.97 9.81
C ASN A 587 -28.36 -16.35 10.13
N GLN A 588 -27.91 -16.59 11.38
CA GLN A 588 -27.57 -17.87 12.06
C GLN A 588 -26.52 -17.68 13.18
N PHE A 589 -25.88 -16.51 13.32
CA PHE A 589 -24.88 -16.25 14.36
C PHE A 589 -25.07 -14.88 15.03
N CYS A 590 -25.05 -14.85 16.36
CA CYS A 590 -24.99 -13.64 17.17
C CYS A 590 -23.88 -13.83 18.22
N SER A 591 -22.86 -12.96 18.19
CA SER A 591 -21.77 -12.96 19.19
C SER A 591 -21.70 -11.59 19.87
N GLY A 592 -21.54 -11.61 21.19
CA GLY A 592 -21.47 -10.43 22.06
C GLY A 592 -21.75 -10.81 23.52
N VAL A 593 -21.21 -10.04 24.47
CA VAL A 593 -21.50 -10.18 25.91
C VAL A 593 -22.64 -9.22 26.26
N PHE A 594 -23.78 -9.75 26.69
CA PHE A 594 -24.98 -8.96 26.93
C PHE A 594 -25.41 -9.04 28.40
N GLU A 595 -25.55 -7.91 29.07
CA GLU A 595 -26.10 -7.84 30.42
C GLU A 595 -27.64 -7.86 30.36
N LEU A 596 -28.26 -8.85 31.00
CA LEU A 596 -29.71 -8.96 31.07
C LEU A 596 -30.24 -8.02 32.16
N SER A 597 -30.59 -6.78 31.79
CA SER A 597 -31.31 -5.85 32.66
C SER A 597 -32.81 -5.84 32.35
N GLN A 598 -33.65 -5.33 33.28
CA GLN A 598 -35.12 -5.42 33.23
C GLN A 598 -35.77 -4.91 31.94
N GLU A 599 -35.08 -4.08 31.13
CA GLU A 599 -35.61 -3.52 29.89
C GLU A 599 -35.23 -4.29 28.61
N CYS A 600 -34.37 -5.33 28.69
CA CYS A 600 -33.89 -6.05 27.50
C CYS A 600 -33.93 -7.59 27.71
N SER A 601 -35.12 -8.14 28.02
CA SER A 601 -35.36 -9.55 28.39
C SER A 601 -35.81 -10.47 27.23
N GLN A 602 -35.75 -10.02 25.97
CA GLN A 602 -36.18 -10.81 24.80
C GLN A 602 -35.29 -10.57 23.57
N ILE A 603 -34.65 -11.62 23.06
CA ILE A 603 -33.90 -11.61 21.78
C ILE A 603 -34.76 -12.28 20.71
N HIS A 604 -34.90 -11.64 19.54
CA HIS A 604 -35.69 -12.14 18.41
C HIS A 604 -34.77 -12.44 17.21
N THR A 605 -34.85 -13.65 16.67
CA THR A 605 -34.21 -14.01 15.39
C THR A 605 -35.27 -14.53 14.42
N ASN A 606 -35.30 -14.02 13.19
CA ASN A 606 -36.17 -14.48 12.12
C ASN A 606 -35.30 -15.15 11.04
N THR A 607 -35.39 -16.47 10.90
CA THR A 607 -34.68 -17.20 9.83
C THR A 607 -35.68 -17.86 8.89
N LEU A 608 -35.56 -17.61 7.58
CA LEU A 608 -36.33 -18.30 6.54
C LEU A 608 -35.69 -19.67 6.26
N ILE A 609 -36.40 -20.77 6.52
CA ILE A 609 -35.85 -22.14 6.41
C ILE A 609 -36.77 -23.03 5.55
N PHE A 610 -36.27 -23.60 4.45
CA PHE A 610 -37.04 -24.47 3.55
C PHE A 610 -37.49 -25.80 4.22
N PRO A 611 -38.20 -26.74 3.56
CA PRO A 611 -38.89 -27.83 4.28
C PRO A 611 -38.10 -29.13 4.65
N HIS A 612 -36.76 -29.17 4.59
CA HIS A 612 -35.97 -30.41 4.85
C HIS A 612 -34.66 -30.19 5.62
N PHE A 613 -34.74 -29.76 6.88
CA PHE A 613 -33.58 -29.36 7.69
C PHE A 613 -33.69 -29.88 9.12
N GLN A 614 -32.53 -30.17 9.71
CA GLN A 614 -32.33 -30.37 11.13
C GLN A 614 -31.75 -29.07 11.72
N VAL A 615 -32.39 -28.48 12.72
CA VAL A 615 -31.90 -27.27 13.39
C VAL A 615 -31.37 -27.62 14.77
N ALA A 616 -30.17 -27.14 15.09
CA ALA A 616 -29.47 -27.30 16.36
C ALA A 616 -29.11 -25.93 16.97
N SER A 617 -29.66 -25.55 18.11
CA SER A 617 -29.30 -24.28 18.80
C SER A 617 -28.41 -24.54 20.01
N ILE A 618 -27.39 -23.69 20.24
CA ILE A 618 -26.45 -23.70 21.37
C ILE A 618 -26.45 -22.32 22.03
N VAL A 619 -26.62 -22.26 23.35
CA VAL A 619 -26.53 -21.03 24.14
C VAL A 619 -25.60 -21.25 25.32
N ASP A 620 -24.63 -20.36 25.51
CA ASP A 620 -23.74 -20.32 26.68
C ASP A 620 -24.04 -19.07 27.51
N VAL A 621 -24.35 -19.28 28.79
CA VAL A 621 -24.71 -18.21 29.74
C VAL A 621 -23.72 -18.18 30.91
N GLY A 622 -23.25 -16.99 31.28
CA GLY A 622 -22.44 -16.72 32.46
C GLY A 622 -23.24 -16.00 33.56
N VAL A 623 -22.95 -16.32 34.83
CA VAL A 623 -23.61 -15.72 36.01
C VAL A 623 -22.55 -15.38 37.06
N THR A 624 -22.61 -14.18 37.65
CA THR A 624 -21.68 -13.78 38.72
C THR A 624 -22.31 -14.01 40.10
N ASN A 625 -21.66 -14.79 41.00
CA ASN A 625 -21.76 -14.86 42.49
C ASN A 625 -22.08 -16.25 43.16
N ASN A 626 -21.57 -16.45 44.40
CA ASN A 626 -21.39 -17.65 45.23
C ASN A 626 -22.65 -18.26 45.93
N ALA A 627 -23.86 -18.14 45.40
CA ALA A 627 -25.04 -18.80 45.99
C ALA A 627 -25.38 -20.11 45.24
N ILE A 628 -24.49 -21.10 45.32
CA ILE A 628 -24.81 -22.47 44.86
C ILE A 628 -25.49 -23.18 46.03
N ALA A 629 -26.80 -23.01 46.11
CA ALA A 629 -27.68 -23.94 46.80
C ALA A 629 -29.01 -23.97 46.03
N ASP A 630 -29.17 -25.02 45.22
CA ASP A 630 -30.42 -25.54 44.64
C ASP A 630 -31.36 -24.64 43.82
N GLY A 631 -30.99 -23.39 43.51
CA GLY A 631 -31.90 -22.45 42.84
C GLY A 631 -31.93 -22.47 41.31
N ILE A 632 -30.83 -22.80 40.61
CA ILE A 632 -30.67 -22.50 39.16
C ILE A 632 -31.46 -23.45 38.23
N LYS A 633 -32.06 -24.53 38.75
CA LYS A 633 -32.78 -25.53 37.92
C LYS A 633 -33.98 -24.98 37.13
N ASN A 634 -34.51 -23.80 37.46
CA ASN A 634 -35.74 -23.25 36.88
C ASN A 634 -35.63 -21.85 36.27
N LEU A 635 -34.42 -21.33 36.03
CA LEU A 635 -34.22 -19.87 35.94
C LEU A 635 -34.04 -19.27 34.54
N ILE A 636 -33.69 -20.06 33.52
CA ILE A 636 -33.65 -19.62 32.12
C ILE A 636 -34.38 -20.65 31.27
N GLN A 637 -35.43 -20.23 30.57
CA GLN A 637 -36.20 -21.09 29.68
C GLN A 637 -36.03 -20.65 28.22
N LEU A 638 -35.78 -21.63 27.35
CA LEU A 638 -35.67 -21.43 25.91
C LEU A 638 -36.98 -21.87 25.24
N PHE A 639 -37.66 -20.94 24.58
CA PHE A 639 -38.86 -21.23 23.80
C PHE A 639 -38.57 -21.09 22.32
N ASN A 640 -38.79 -22.17 21.56
CA ASN A 640 -38.80 -22.13 20.10
C ASN A 640 -40.26 -22.15 19.62
N GLU A 641 -40.67 -21.13 18.88
CA GLU A 641 -42.03 -20.95 18.38
C GLU A 641 -42.09 -21.33 16.89
N ILE A 642 -42.87 -22.36 16.55
CA ILE A 642 -43.10 -22.80 15.17
C ILE A 642 -44.61 -23.06 14.99
N ASN A 643 -45.26 -22.35 14.07
CA ASN A 643 -46.70 -22.47 13.79
C ASN A 643 -47.59 -22.49 15.05
N LEU A 644 -47.33 -21.58 16.01
CA LEU A 644 -48.11 -21.39 17.25
C LEU A 644 -48.12 -22.59 18.23
N ASN A 645 -47.21 -23.56 18.13
CA ASN A 645 -47.01 -24.60 19.14
C ASN A 645 -45.64 -24.44 19.85
N TYR A 646 -45.64 -24.49 21.18
CA TYR A 646 -44.43 -24.39 22.01
C TYR A 646 -43.93 -25.77 22.44
N THR A 647 -42.66 -26.06 22.19
CA THR A 647 -41.95 -27.21 22.80
C THR A 647 -41.01 -26.71 23.90
N ASN A 648 -41.32 -27.07 25.15
CA ASN A 648 -40.49 -26.76 26.32
C ASN A 648 -39.28 -27.69 26.39
N PHE A 649 -38.07 -27.13 26.54
CA PHE A 649 -36.86 -27.88 26.86
C PHE A 649 -36.31 -27.44 28.22
N ILE A 650 -36.09 -28.41 29.11
CA ILE A 650 -35.48 -28.24 30.43
C ILE A 650 -34.01 -28.68 30.32
N MET A 651 -33.07 -27.85 30.77
CA MET A 651 -31.64 -28.11 30.69
C MET A 651 -31.24 -29.42 31.39
N THR A 652 -30.48 -30.27 30.69
CA THR A 652 -29.81 -31.44 31.27
C THR A 652 -28.33 -31.13 31.55
N ASP A 653 -27.92 -31.35 32.79
CA ASP A 653 -26.59 -31.07 33.35
C ASP A 653 -25.44 -31.76 32.57
N TYR A 654 -24.42 -31.01 32.16
CA TYR A 654 -23.13 -31.54 31.72
C TYR A 654 -22.05 -31.04 32.70
N THR A 655 -21.80 -31.80 33.75
CA THR A 655 -20.84 -31.42 34.82
C THR A 655 -19.36 -31.65 34.48
N ASN A 656 -18.97 -31.80 33.19
CA ASN A 656 -17.61 -32.20 32.80
C ASN A 656 -16.88 -31.19 31.91
N PHE A 657 -16.89 -29.90 32.27
CA PHE A 657 -15.88 -28.98 31.78
C PHE A 657 -14.77 -28.81 32.84
N ALA A 658 -13.55 -29.19 32.47
CA ALA A 658 -12.36 -28.80 33.20
C ALA A 658 -12.19 -27.29 33.04
N VAL A 659 -12.10 -26.59 34.17
CA VAL A 659 -11.84 -25.14 34.22
C VAL A 659 -10.44 -24.91 33.66
N ASN A 660 -10.35 -24.36 32.46
CA ASN A 660 -9.09 -23.87 31.91
C ASN A 660 -8.88 -22.46 32.44
N ALA A 661 -7.83 -22.26 33.25
CA ALA A 661 -7.58 -21.04 34.00
C ALA A 661 -6.91 -19.92 33.16
N ASP A 662 -7.25 -19.82 31.88
CA ASP A 662 -6.65 -18.85 30.93
C ASP A 662 -7.71 -17.89 30.37
N CYS A 663 -8.47 -17.23 31.25
CA CYS A 663 -9.30 -16.08 30.89
C CYS A 663 -9.19 -15.03 32.00
N ASN A 664 -8.24 -14.11 31.85
CA ASN A 664 -8.13 -12.92 32.68
C ASN A 664 -9.13 -11.86 32.19
N ILE A 665 -10.37 -11.98 32.67
CA ILE A 665 -11.32 -10.87 32.78
C ILE A 665 -11.30 -10.47 34.27
N TYR A 666 -11.10 -9.18 34.56
CA TYR A 666 -10.82 -8.67 35.91
C TYR A 666 -11.81 -9.14 36.99
N SER A 667 -11.26 -9.93 37.93
CA SER A 667 -11.69 -10.20 39.30
C SER A 667 -13.13 -9.86 39.73
N TYR A 668 -14.11 -10.69 39.37
CA TYR A 668 -15.23 -11.07 40.26
C TYR A 668 -15.69 -12.52 39.99
N ARG A 669 -15.58 -13.36 41.04
CA ARG A 669 -16.37 -14.57 41.40
C ARG A 669 -16.72 -15.61 40.31
N LEU A 670 -16.21 -16.85 40.49
CA LEU A 670 -16.64 -18.14 39.90
C LEU A 670 -17.83 -18.07 38.90
N THR A 671 -17.52 -18.24 37.62
CA THR A 671 -18.48 -18.28 36.50
C THR A 671 -18.80 -19.73 36.13
N TYR A 672 -20.08 -20.10 36.06
CA TYR A 672 -20.55 -21.39 35.56
C TYR A 672 -21.05 -21.24 34.13
N PHE A 673 -20.65 -22.16 33.24
CA PHE A 673 -21.09 -22.20 31.85
C PHE A 673 -22.10 -23.33 31.64
N PHE A 674 -23.26 -23.01 31.04
CA PHE A 674 -24.30 -23.98 30.69
C PHE A 674 -24.49 -24.00 29.18
N GLN A 675 -24.46 -25.19 28.57
CA GLN A 675 -24.71 -25.39 27.14
C GLN A 675 -26.06 -26.08 26.94
N VAL A 676 -26.94 -25.50 26.12
CA VAL A 676 -28.24 -26.10 25.78
C VAL A 676 -28.26 -26.48 24.31
N LEU A 677 -28.45 -27.77 23.99
CA LEU A 677 -28.60 -28.26 22.61
C LEU A 677 -30.06 -28.69 22.35
N SER A 678 -30.73 -28.06 21.39
CA SER A 678 -32.07 -28.47 20.93
C SER A 678 -32.01 -28.91 19.49
N ILE A 679 -32.46 -30.13 19.17
CA ILE A 679 -32.47 -30.69 17.80
C ILE A 679 -33.93 -30.82 17.33
N MET A 680 -34.28 -30.18 16.21
CA MET A 680 -35.63 -30.26 15.63
C MET A 680 -35.59 -30.60 14.13
N ASN A 681 -36.47 -31.51 13.69
CA ASN A 681 -36.70 -31.86 12.29
C ASN A 681 -38.00 -31.21 11.83
N THR A 682 -37.96 -30.21 10.93
CA THR A 682 -39.18 -29.46 10.55
C THR A 682 -39.26 -29.17 9.05
N GLY A 683 -40.48 -28.91 8.59
CA GLY A 683 -40.81 -28.59 7.19
C GLY A 683 -41.38 -27.18 6.98
N SER A 684 -41.03 -26.18 7.80
CA SER A 684 -41.69 -24.85 7.78
C SER A 684 -40.73 -23.66 7.68
N ASP A 685 -41.23 -22.59 7.06
CA ASP A 685 -40.47 -21.42 6.60
C ASP A 685 -40.01 -20.41 7.66
N GLN A 686 -40.37 -20.51 8.94
CA GLN A 686 -39.96 -19.55 9.98
C GLN A 686 -39.76 -20.19 11.37
N MET A 687 -38.64 -19.86 12.03
CA MET A 687 -38.33 -20.23 13.41
C MET A 687 -38.04 -18.98 14.24
N LYS A 688 -38.64 -18.90 15.44
CA LYS A 688 -38.42 -17.81 16.41
C LYS A 688 -37.95 -18.41 17.73
N THR A 689 -36.82 -17.96 18.26
CA THR A 689 -36.31 -18.35 19.59
C THR A 689 -36.47 -17.20 20.57
N THR A 690 -36.99 -17.47 21.77
CA THR A 690 -37.12 -16.49 22.87
C THR A 690 -36.44 -17.04 24.12
N ILE A 691 -35.61 -16.22 24.76
CA ILE A 691 -34.89 -16.54 26.00
C ILE A 691 -35.47 -15.67 27.11
N PHE A 692 -35.94 -16.28 28.20
CA PHE A 692 -36.46 -15.55 29.36
C PHE A 692 -35.55 -15.71 30.57
N ASP A 693 -35.23 -14.59 31.23
CA ASP A 693 -34.65 -14.58 32.59
C ASP A 693 -35.75 -14.22 33.60
N PHE A 694 -35.91 -15.06 34.62
CA PHE A 694 -36.98 -14.94 35.61
C PHE A 694 -36.53 -14.39 36.98
N ASN A 695 -35.28 -13.94 37.17
CA ASN A 695 -34.85 -13.34 38.45
C ASN A 695 -34.29 -11.92 38.38
N THR A 696 -34.80 -11.05 39.24
CA THR A 696 -34.54 -9.60 39.28
C THR A 696 -33.33 -9.19 40.13
N HIS A 697 -32.51 -10.13 40.60
CA HIS A 697 -31.48 -9.86 41.63
C HIS A 697 -30.09 -10.46 41.37
N LEU A 698 -29.84 -11.02 40.17
CA LEU A 698 -28.53 -11.57 39.77
C LEU A 698 -28.13 -11.00 38.41
N ASN A 699 -26.87 -10.59 38.26
CA ASN A 699 -26.34 -10.16 36.96
C ASN A 699 -25.95 -11.41 36.15
N SER A 700 -26.77 -11.74 35.16
CA SER A 700 -26.57 -12.81 34.19
C SER A 700 -26.19 -12.21 32.83
N TYR A 701 -25.34 -12.89 32.07
CA TYR A 701 -24.96 -12.48 30.73
C TYR A 701 -24.88 -13.64 29.75
N ILE A 702 -25.35 -13.43 28.51
CA ILE A 702 -25.19 -14.41 27.43
C ILE A 702 -23.79 -14.20 26.85
N TYR A 703 -22.99 -15.27 26.83
CA TYR A 703 -21.62 -15.26 26.35
C TYR A 703 -21.51 -15.75 24.89
N ARG A 704 -22.33 -16.72 24.48
CA ARG A 704 -22.38 -17.22 23.10
C ARG A 704 -23.78 -17.70 22.73
N TYR A 705 -24.26 -17.37 21.53
CA TYR A 705 -25.49 -17.93 20.97
C TYR A 705 -25.29 -18.36 19.51
N GLN A 706 -25.44 -19.66 19.23
CA GLN A 706 -25.17 -20.28 17.93
C GLN A 706 -26.36 -21.12 17.45
N ILE A 707 -26.72 -21.02 16.17
CA ILE A 707 -27.72 -21.87 15.51
C ILE A 707 -27.06 -22.59 14.32
N SER A 708 -27.13 -23.91 14.27
CA SER A 708 -26.63 -24.77 13.19
C SER A 708 -27.81 -25.40 12.45
N ILE A 709 -27.83 -25.29 11.12
CA ILE A 709 -28.90 -25.84 10.26
C ILE A 709 -28.29 -26.86 9.30
N ASN A 710 -28.62 -28.15 9.44
CA ASN A 710 -28.15 -29.22 8.56
C ASN A 710 -29.23 -29.55 7.51
N THR A 711 -28.89 -29.49 6.22
CA THR A 711 -29.82 -29.85 5.13
C THR A 711 -29.86 -31.37 4.93
N CYS A 712 -31.05 -31.97 4.76
CA CYS A 712 -31.13 -33.37 4.35
C CYS A 712 -30.52 -33.62 2.96
N HIS A 713 -30.06 -34.85 2.71
CA HIS A 713 -29.67 -35.25 1.36
C HIS A 713 -30.82 -34.97 0.37
N PRO A 714 -30.59 -34.37 -0.83
CA PRO A 714 -31.67 -33.86 -1.71
C PRO A 714 -32.69 -34.90 -2.20
N THR A 715 -32.34 -36.19 -2.08
CA THR A 715 -33.22 -37.32 -2.43
C THR A 715 -34.09 -37.78 -1.26
N CYS A 716 -33.90 -37.22 -0.07
CA CYS A 716 -34.60 -37.57 1.17
C CYS A 716 -35.80 -36.68 1.43
N LEU A 717 -36.87 -37.31 1.90
CA LEU A 717 -38.03 -36.59 2.44
C LEU A 717 -37.79 -36.18 3.90
N LEU A 718 -37.16 -37.06 4.69
CA LEU A 718 -36.67 -36.81 6.05
C LEU A 718 -35.30 -37.46 6.22
N CYS A 719 -34.48 -36.94 7.13
CA CYS A 719 -33.15 -37.46 7.44
C CYS A 719 -32.78 -37.23 8.91
N ASN A 720 -31.78 -37.95 9.42
CA ASN A 720 -31.15 -37.73 10.72
C ASN A 720 -29.68 -37.30 10.60
N GLY A 721 -29.29 -36.84 9.40
CA GLY A 721 -27.94 -36.49 9.03
C GLY A 721 -27.88 -36.16 7.53
N ILE A 722 -26.70 -35.76 7.07
CA ILE A 722 -26.50 -35.15 5.75
C ILE A 722 -26.05 -36.12 4.66
N THR A 723 -25.63 -37.33 5.02
CA THR A 723 -25.12 -38.29 4.03
C THR A 723 -26.28 -38.99 3.33
N LEU A 724 -26.01 -39.53 2.15
CA LEU A 724 -26.97 -40.37 1.42
C LEU A 724 -27.50 -41.54 2.29
N ASN A 725 -26.75 -41.96 3.31
CA ASN A 725 -27.13 -43.04 4.21
C ASN A 725 -27.97 -42.58 5.42
N ASP A 726 -28.05 -41.28 5.70
CA ASP A 726 -28.78 -40.73 6.85
C ASP A 726 -30.25 -40.41 6.53
N CYS A 727 -30.69 -40.79 5.34
CA CYS A 727 -32.07 -40.66 4.92
C CYS A 727 -32.99 -41.55 5.75
N THR A 728 -34.03 -40.97 6.34
CA THR A 728 -35.01 -41.71 7.14
C THR A 728 -36.31 -41.99 6.38
N SER A 729 -36.58 -41.31 5.25
CA SER A 729 -37.69 -41.62 4.34
C SER A 729 -37.50 -41.09 2.89
N CYS A 730 -38.15 -41.75 1.91
CA CYS A 730 -38.29 -41.29 0.51
C CYS A 730 -39.78 -41.32 0.10
N GLN A 731 -40.20 -40.55 -0.92
CA GLN A 731 -41.54 -40.69 -1.53
C GLN A 731 -41.56 -41.86 -2.54
N GLN A 732 -42.72 -42.52 -2.70
CA GLN A 732 -42.95 -43.89 -3.24
C GLN A 732 -42.34 -44.30 -4.61
N VAL A 733 -41.58 -43.46 -5.32
CA VAL A 733 -41.02 -43.77 -6.66
C VAL A 733 -39.49 -43.97 -6.63
N ALA A 734 -38.86 -43.93 -5.47
CA ALA A 734 -37.43 -44.22 -5.29
C ALA A 734 -37.23 -45.47 -4.41
N SER A 735 -36.32 -46.38 -4.81
CA SER A 735 -36.01 -47.59 -4.03
C SER A 735 -35.22 -47.24 -2.76
N PHE A 736 -35.76 -47.59 -1.58
CA PHE A 736 -35.09 -47.45 -0.28
C PHE A 736 -34.42 -48.78 0.10
N SER A 737 -33.10 -48.85 0.00
CA SER A 737 -32.38 -50.13 -0.03
C SER A 737 -32.06 -50.74 1.34
N ASN A 738 -32.13 -50.00 2.45
CA ASN A 738 -31.90 -50.54 3.81
C ASN A 738 -32.85 -49.90 4.84
N GLY A 739 -33.68 -50.73 5.45
CA GLY A 739 -34.64 -50.30 6.47
C GLY A 739 -33.93 -49.61 7.64
N SER A 740 -34.44 -48.43 8.00
CA SER A 740 -34.05 -47.49 9.08
C SER A 740 -33.11 -46.34 8.70
N SER A 741 -32.24 -46.47 7.68
CA SER A 741 -31.35 -45.40 7.19
C SER A 741 -30.71 -45.81 5.84
N GLY A 742 -30.88 -45.06 4.74
CA GLY A 742 -30.34 -45.50 3.42
C GLY A 742 -30.52 -44.55 2.23
N SER A 743 -30.03 -44.93 1.04
CA SER A 743 -30.03 -44.09 -0.18
C SER A 743 -31.34 -44.14 -0.97
N CYS A 744 -31.84 -42.98 -1.46
CA CYS A 744 -32.94 -42.92 -2.44
C CYS A 744 -32.40 -42.74 -3.88
N SER A 745 -32.79 -43.59 -4.84
CA SER A 745 -32.41 -43.52 -6.27
C SER A 745 -33.61 -43.56 -7.23
N CYS A 746 -33.59 -42.80 -8.32
CA CYS A 746 -34.64 -42.79 -9.35
C CYS A 746 -34.60 -44.10 -10.13
N THR A 747 -35.77 -44.67 -10.39
CA THR A 747 -35.92 -45.92 -11.13
C THR A 747 -35.57 -45.76 -12.62
N ASN A 748 -35.82 -44.58 -13.21
CA ASN A 748 -35.40 -44.23 -14.57
C ASN A 748 -34.05 -43.52 -14.59
N SER A 749 -33.16 -43.97 -15.47
CA SER A 749 -31.80 -43.42 -15.61
C SER A 749 -31.75 -42.05 -16.30
N SER A 750 -32.84 -41.54 -16.85
CA SER A 750 -32.95 -40.22 -17.50
C SER A 750 -33.38 -39.10 -16.55
N ASP A 751 -34.08 -39.43 -15.47
CA ASP A 751 -34.76 -38.44 -14.63
C ASP A 751 -33.79 -37.73 -13.68
N TYR A 752 -34.20 -36.55 -13.22
CA TYR A 752 -33.52 -35.73 -12.23
C TYR A 752 -34.21 -35.86 -10.87
N PHE A 753 -33.45 -35.70 -9.80
CA PHE A 753 -33.99 -35.59 -8.46
C PHE A 753 -34.25 -34.14 -8.07
N GLN A 754 -35.47 -33.86 -7.59
CA GLN A 754 -35.85 -32.56 -7.07
C GLN A 754 -36.81 -32.73 -5.88
N ASN A 755 -36.45 -32.17 -4.71
CA ASN A 755 -37.28 -32.15 -3.49
C ASN A 755 -37.88 -33.53 -3.13
N GLY A 756 -37.06 -34.60 -3.15
CA GLY A 756 -37.51 -35.96 -2.83
C GLY A 756 -38.32 -36.69 -3.92
N GLN A 757 -38.44 -36.12 -5.13
CA GLN A 757 -39.14 -36.70 -6.27
C GLN A 757 -38.24 -36.86 -7.49
N CYS A 758 -38.57 -37.82 -8.36
CA CYS A 758 -37.96 -37.96 -9.69
C CYS A 758 -38.77 -37.12 -10.69
N VAL A 759 -38.13 -36.14 -11.31
CA VAL A 759 -38.70 -35.23 -12.30
C VAL A 759 -37.96 -35.38 -13.63
N ASN A 760 -38.67 -35.36 -14.75
CA ASN A 760 -38.04 -35.47 -16.07
C ASN A 760 -37.30 -34.19 -16.51
N SER A 761 -37.56 -33.07 -15.84
CA SER A 761 -36.95 -31.75 -16.04
C SER A 761 -37.07 -30.94 -14.75
N CYS A 762 -36.13 -30.02 -14.50
CA CYS A 762 -36.15 -29.18 -13.30
C CYS A 762 -37.26 -28.14 -13.38
N SER A 763 -38.01 -27.93 -12.29
CA SER A 763 -39.10 -26.95 -12.27
C SER A 763 -38.58 -25.50 -12.35
N THR A 764 -39.48 -24.56 -12.63
CA THR A 764 -39.19 -23.11 -12.62
C THR A 764 -38.41 -22.69 -11.37
N ASN A 765 -37.32 -21.93 -11.55
CA ASN A 765 -36.30 -21.55 -10.55
C ASN A 765 -35.29 -22.62 -10.13
N TYR A 766 -35.32 -23.83 -10.70
CA TYR A 766 -34.31 -24.86 -10.46
C TYR A 766 -33.49 -25.13 -11.72
N VAL A 767 -32.16 -25.23 -11.56
CA VAL A 767 -31.21 -25.56 -12.62
C VAL A 767 -30.64 -26.97 -12.43
N PRO A 768 -30.48 -27.75 -13.51
CA PRO A 768 -29.91 -29.09 -13.43
C PRO A 768 -28.40 -29.00 -13.20
N ASN A 769 -27.89 -29.81 -12.28
CA ASN A 769 -26.47 -30.04 -12.09
C ASN A 769 -26.24 -31.54 -11.86
N GLY A 770 -25.82 -32.24 -12.92
CA GLY A 770 -25.79 -33.70 -12.94
C GLY A 770 -27.20 -34.29 -12.93
N LYS A 771 -27.47 -35.24 -12.02
CA LYS A 771 -28.77 -35.92 -11.87
C LYS A 771 -29.74 -35.22 -10.92
N TYR A 772 -29.46 -33.98 -10.53
CA TYR A 772 -30.18 -33.29 -9.48
C TYR A 772 -30.55 -31.88 -9.93
N CYS A 773 -31.68 -31.37 -9.45
CA CYS A 773 -32.16 -30.03 -9.69
C CYS A 773 -31.89 -29.15 -8.47
N TYR A 774 -31.17 -28.05 -8.67
CA TYR A 774 -30.76 -27.11 -7.61
C TYR A 774 -31.48 -25.79 -7.77
N TYR A 775 -31.93 -25.20 -6.66
CA TYR A 775 -32.60 -23.91 -6.70
C TYR A 775 -31.62 -22.78 -7.07
N ASN A 776 -32.00 -21.94 -8.02
CA ASN A 776 -31.20 -20.83 -8.53
C ASN A 776 -31.47 -19.55 -7.71
N TYR A 777 -30.83 -19.47 -6.55
CA TYR A 777 -31.07 -18.40 -5.58
C TYR A 777 -30.70 -17.02 -6.14
N GLY A 778 -31.55 -16.02 -5.90
CA GLY A 778 -31.39 -14.67 -6.44
C GLY A 778 -31.75 -14.54 -7.92
N CYS A 779 -32.38 -15.54 -8.52
CA CYS A 779 -32.95 -15.40 -9.86
C CYS A 779 -34.28 -14.61 -9.82
N SER A 780 -34.37 -13.51 -10.57
CA SER A 780 -35.62 -12.75 -10.70
C SER A 780 -36.49 -13.26 -11.84
N THR A 781 -35.88 -13.73 -12.93
CA THR A 781 -36.59 -14.23 -14.12
C THR A 781 -36.00 -15.56 -14.59
N PRO A 782 -36.49 -16.71 -14.10
CA PRO A 782 -36.06 -18.03 -14.58
C PRO A 782 -36.57 -18.29 -16.00
N ASP A 783 -35.79 -18.99 -16.82
CA ASP A 783 -36.18 -19.47 -18.15
C ASP A 783 -36.69 -20.92 -18.06
N PRO A 784 -38.01 -21.16 -18.12
CA PRO A 784 -38.56 -22.51 -18.04
C PRO A 784 -38.18 -23.38 -19.25
N SER A 785 -37.88 -22.76 -20.40
CA SER A 785 -37.50 -23.47 -21.63
C SER A 785 -36.03 -23.93 -21.63
N ASN A 786 -35.23 -23.40 -20.71
CA ASN A 786 -33.81 -23.71 -20.55
C ASN A 786 -33.51 -24.24 -19.14
N ASN A 787 -34.33 -25.18 -18.67
CA ASN A 787 -34.22 -25.83 -17.36
C ASN A 787 -33.99 -24.85 -16.20
N GLY A 788 -34.77 -23.76 -16.13
CA GLY A 788 -34.75 -22.81 -15.02
C GLY A 788 -33.50 -21.93 -14.92
N LYS A 789 -32.65 -21.88 -15.97
CA LYS A 789 -31.53 -20.92 -16.06
C LYS A 789 -32.05 -19.50 -15.91
N CYS A 790 -31.35 -18.68 -15.13
CA CYS A 790 -31.77 -17.31 -14.90
C CYS A 790 -31.44 -16.41 -16.07
N GLN A 791 -32.42 -15.62 -16.52
CA GLN A 791 -32.20 -14.57 -17.52
C GLN A 791 -31.71 -13.28 -16.84
N THR A 792 -32.34 -12.89 -15.72
CA THR A 792 -31.99 -11.70 -14.94
C THR A 792 -31.97 -12.02 -13.45
N CYS A 793 -30.87 -11.66 -12.79
CA CYS A 793 -30.70 -11.84 -11.35
C CYS A 793 -31.28 -10.65 -10.56
N ALA A 794 -31.66 -10.89 -9.30
CA ALA A 794 -32.10 -9.89 -8.35
C ALA A 794 -30.98 -8.90 -8.01
N SER A 795 -31.35 -7.74 -7.47
CA SER A 795 -30.36 -6.74 -7.04
C SER A 795 -29.39 -7.33 -6.01
N GLY A 796 -28.09 -7.08 -6.19
CA GLY A 796 -27.02 -7.71 -5.40
C GLY A 796 -26.54 -9.07 -5.93
N PHE A 797 -27.09 -9.57 -7.04
CA PHE A 797 -26.66 -10.81 -7.69
C PHE A 797 -26.20 -10.58 -9.12
N TYR A 798 -25.19 -11.35 -9.54
CA TYR A 798 -24.64 -11.35 -10.88
C TYR A 798 -24.89 -12.70 -11.57
N ASN A 799 -25.28 -12.65 -12.84
CA ASN A 799 -25.57 -13.84 -13.65
C ASN A 799 -24.27 -14.42 -14.22
N ASN A 800 -24.01 -15.70 -13.94
CA ASN A 800 -22.87 -16.44 -14.44
C ASN A 800 -23.33 -17.71 -15.17
N ASP A 801 -23.66 -17.58 -16.46
CA ASP A 801 -24.21 -18.65 -17.31
C ASP A 801 -25.56 -19.22 -16.82
N GLY A 802 -26.48 -18.33 -16.46
CA GLY A 802 -27.81 -18.68 -16.01
C GLY A 802 -27.88 -19.08 -14.53
N ILE A 803 -26.83 -18.85 -13.75
CA ILE A 803 -26.81 -19.06 -12.29
C ILE A 803 -26.51 -17.72 -11.62
N CYS A 804 -27.35 -17.30 -10.68
CA CYS A 804 -27.17 -16.04 -9.97
C CYS A 804 -26.25 -16.20 -8.74
N GLN A 805 -25.29 -15.29 -8.58
CA GLN A 805 -24.24 -15.34 -7.55
C GLN A 805 -24.13 -14.01 -6.81
N THR A 806 -23.94 -14.01 -5.48
CA THR A 806 -23.85 -12.80 -4.64
C THR A 806 -22.43 -12.22 -4.53
N GLN A 807 -21.52 -12.50 -5.48
CA GLN A 807 -20.11 -12.15 -5.25
C GLN A 807 -19.89 -10.63 -5.32
N ASN A 808 -19.28 -10.07 -4.25
CA ASN A 808 -18.76 -8.69 -4.20
C ASN A 808 -17.47 -8.52 -5.04
N THR A 809 -16.90 -9.62 -5.56
CA THR A 809 -15.67 -9.65 -6.35
C THR A 809 -15.87 -10.45 -7.63
N VAL A 810 -15.31 -9.99 -8.76
CA VAL A 810 -15.41 -10.69 -10.05
C VAL A 810 -14.64 -12.02 -9.99
N PRO A 811 -15.24 -13.18 -10.31
CA PRO A 811 -14.54 -14.45 -10.25
C PRO A 811 -13.31 -14.48 -11.18
N PRO A 812 -12.26 -15.24 -10.84
CA PRO A 812 -11.01 -15.21 -11.60
C PRO A 812 -11.22 -15.70 -13.03
N GLY A 813 -10.63 -15.03 -14.01
CA GLY A 813 -10.84 -15.33 -15.42
C GLY A 813 -12.11 -14.71 -16.03
N TYR A 814 -12.94 -14.00 -15.25
CA TYR A 814 -14.10 -13.25 -15.74
C TYR A 814 -13.90 -11.74 -15.64
N VAL A 815 -14.78 -11.02 -16.34
CA VAL A 815 -15.05 -9.59 -16.19
C VAL A 815 -16.52 -9.38 -15.90
N GLN A 816 -16.82 -8.31 -15.17
CA GLN A 816 -18.20 -7.87 -14.98
C GLN A 816 -18.62 -6.99 -16.15
N GLN A 817 -19.74 -7.34 -16.79
CA GLN A 817 -20.41 -6.51 -17.79
C GLN A 817 -21.88 -6.32 -17.37
N GLY A 818 -22.17 -5.20 -16.71
CA GLY A 818 -23.48 -4.96 -16.10
C GLY A 818 -23.75 -5.94 -14.96
N SER A 819 -24.89 -6.65 -15.03
CA SER A 819 -25.29 -7.68 -14.07
C SER A 819 -24.79 -9.08 -14.42
N ASN A 820 -23.87 -9.22 -15.38
CA ASN A 820 -23.39 -10.51 -15.89
C ASN A 820 -21.87 -10.65 -15.71
N PHE A 821 -21.41 -11.86 -15.41
CA PHE A 821 -19.99 -12.23 -15.50
C PHE A 821 -19.72 -12.93 -16.83
N ILE A 822 -18.74 -12.42 -17.57
CA ILE A 822 -18.35 -12.92 -18.89
C ILE A 822 -16.88 -13.30 -18.86
N LEU A 823 -16.50 -14.41 -19.51
CA LEU A 823 -15.10 -14.83 -19.58
C LEU A 823 -14.24 -13.74 -20.23
N LYS A 824 -13.08 -13.45 -19.64
CA LYS A 824 -12.06 -12.57 -20.24
C LYS A 824 -11.67 -13.03 -21.64
N ALA A 825 -11.56 -14.35 -21.85
CA ALA A 825 -11.31 -14.93 -23.16
C ALA A 825 -12.34 -14.47 -24.21
N SER A 826 -13.62 -14.38 -23.83
CA SER A 826 -14.71 -14.02 -24.75
C SER A 826 -14.74 -12.54 -25.11
N GLN A 827 -14.00 -11.67 -24.40
CA GLN A 827 -13.89 -10.26 -24.76
C GLN A 827 -12.97 -10.03 -25.97
N ASN A 828 -12.15 -11.02 -26.33
CA ASN A 828 -11.20 -10.94 -27.44
C ASN A 828 -11.53 -11.93 -28.57
N PRO A 829 -12.75 -11.89 -29.16
CA PRO A 829 -13.17 -12.87 -30.16
C PRO A 829 -12.35 -12.83 -31.46
N GLN A 830 -11.56 -11.77 -31.67
CA GLN A 830 -10.63 -11.67 -32.81
C GLN A 830 -9.26 -12.30 -32.56
N GLN A 831 -8.94 -12.71 -31.33
CA GLN A 831 -7.64 -13.31 -30.97
C GLN A 831 -7.76 -14.75 -30.47
N VAL A 832 -8.90 -15.12 -29.89
CA VAL A 832 -9.17 -16.46 -29.38
C VAL A 832 -10.46 -17.05 -29.96
N GLN A 833 -10.44 -18.34 -30.25
CA GLN A 833 -11.55 -19.13 -30.77
C GLN A 833 -11.65 -20.48 -30.03
N ASN A 834 -12.69 -21.27 -30.32
CA ASN A 834 -12.91 -22.59 -29.70
C ASN A 834 -12.88 -22.55 -28.16
N ILE A 835 -13.44 -21.49 -27.56
CA ILE A 835 -13.54 -21.38 -26.10
C ILE A 835 -14.52 -22.43 -25.60
N GLN A 836 -14.07 -23.33 -24.74
CA GLN A 836 -14.86 -24.46 -24.22
C GLN A 836 -14.72 -24.56 -22.70
N TYR A 837 -15.80 -24.89 -22.00
CA TYR A 837 -15.75 -25.24 -20.58
C TYR A 837 -15.50 -26.75 -20.44
N TYR A 838 -14.39 -27.14 -19.84
CA TYR A 838 -14.11 -28.54 -19.52
C TYR A 838 -14.59 -28.92 -18.12
N LEU A 839 -14.58 -27.97 -17.18
CA LEU A 839 -15.10 -28.17 -15.84
C LEU A 839 -15.59 -26.84 -15.27
N LYS A 840 -16.77 -26.85 -14.63
CA LYS A 840 -17.28 -25.76 -13.79
C LYS A 840 -17.91 -26.38 -12.55
N ALA A 841 -17.38 -26.04 -11.38
CA ALA A 841 -17.79 -26.62 -10.11
C ALA A 841 -17.74 -25.57 -8.99
N PHE A 842 -18.55 -25.76 -7.94
CA PHE A 842 -18.57 -24.91 -6.73
C PHE A 842 -18.99 -23.45 -6.92
N THR A 843 -19.53 -23.10 -8.09
CA THR A 843 -19.97 -21.74 -8.45
C THR A 843 -21.37 -21.38 -7.94
N SER A 844 -22.09 -22.33 -7.32
CA SER A 844 -23.44 -22.12 -6.77
C SER A 844 -23.41 -21.51 -5.36
N TYR A 845 -24.48 -20.78 -5.03
CA TYR A 845 -24.71 -20.26 -3.68
C TYR A 845 -25.09 -21.35 -2.65
N THR A 846 -25.53 -22.52 -3.13
CA THR A 846 -25.80 -23.69 -2.29
C THR A 846 -25.04 -24.86 -2.89
N PHE A 847 -24.05 -25.37 -2.16
CA PHE A 847 -23.18 -26.45 -2.58
C PHE A 847 -23.09 -27.49 -1.44
N SER A 848 -23.20 -28.77 -1.75
CA SER A 848 -23.17 -29.86 -0.76
C SER A 848 -22.11 -30.91 -1.10
N ASP A 849 -21.76 -31.76 -0.14
CA ASP A 849 -20.86 -32.92 -0.35
C ASP A 849 -21.29 -33.78 -1.55
N LEU A 850 -22.59 -33.78 -1.88
CA LEU A 850 -23.15 -34.44 -3.05
C LEU A 850 -22.68 -33.82 -4.36
N GLU A 851 -22.60 -32.49 -4.46
CA GLU A 851 -22.08 -31.84 -5.66
C GLU A 851 -20.57 -32.12 -5.81
N VAL A 852 -19.81 -32.21 -4.71
CA VAL A 852 -18.38 -32.62 -4.72
C VAL A 852 -18.25 -33.99 -5.36
N THR A 853 -19.01 -34.94 -4.83
CA THR A 853 -18.94 -36.36 -5.19
C THR A 853 -19.46 -36.57 -6.61
N ASN A 854 -20.55 -35.91 -7.01
CA ASN A 854 -21.12 -36.00 -8.36
C ASN A 854 -20.22 -35.39 -9.44
N LYS A 855 -19.46 -34.34 -9.09
CA LYS A 855 -18.47 -33.75 -10.00
C LYS A 855 -17.18 -34.57 -10.05
N GLY A 856 -17.11 -35.70 -9.35
CA GLY A 856 -15.97 -36.62 -9.37
C GLY A 856 -14.77 -36.13 -8.57
N PHE A 857 -14.96 -35.17 -7.65
CA PHE A 857 -13.89 -34.74 -6.78
C PHE A 857 -13.76 -35.66 -5.57
N SER A 858 -12.54 -35.81 -5.06
CA SER A 858 -12.28 -36.54 -3.82
C SER A 858 -11.18 -35.89 -2.98
N VAL A 859 -11.17 -36.14 -1.67
CA VAL A 859 -10.20 -35.58 -0.71
C VAL A 859 -9.50 -36.68 0.06
N THR A 860 -8.17 -36.64 0.18
CA THR A 860 -7.39 -37.65 0.93
C THR A 860 -6.20 -37.03 1.67
N PRO A 861 -5.97 -37.29 2.98
CA PRO A 861 -6.93 -37.81 3.96
C PRO A 861 -7.99 -36.76 4.29
N GLY A 862 -9.23 -37.18 4.57
CA GLY A 862 -10.33 -36.30 4.96
C GLY A 862 -11.68 -36.71 4.38
N ARG A 863 -12.72 -35.95 4.69
CA ARG A 863 -14.03 -35.96 4.03
C ARG A 863 -14.37 -34.52 3.66
N PRO A 864 -15.06 -34.26 2.53
CA PRO A 864 -15.67 -32.95 2.32
C PRO A 864 -16.62 -32.66 3.50
N GLN A 865 -16.61 -31.41 3.98
CA GLN A 865 -17.36 -30.98 5.16
C GLN A 865 -18.47 -30.03 4.76
N GLN A 866 -19.55 -30.04 5.56
CA GLN A 866 -20.84 -29.39 5.31
C GLN A 866 -20.77 -27.88 5.00
N PRO A 867 -21.76 -27.35 4.25
CA PRO A 867 -21.87 -25.92 4.00
C PRO A 867 -22.33 -25.18 5.27
N LEU A 868 -21.41 -24.49 5.97
CA LEU A 868 -21.80 -23.30 6.72
C LEU A 868 -21.95 -22.17 5.69
N VAL A 869 -23.18 -21.71 5.47
CA VAL A 869 -23.41 -20.42 4.81
C VAL A 869 -23.39 -19.39 5.92
N THR A 870 -22.27 -18.72 6.11
CA THR A 870 -22.21 -17.59 7.04
C THR A 870 -22.19 -16.31 6.21
N SER A 871 -23.23 -15.49 6.37
CA SER A 871 -23.26 -14.14 5.80
C SER A 871 -22.48 -13.20 6.69
N CYS A 872 -21.53 -12.48 6.13
CA CYS A 872 -20.40 -11.93 6.85
C CYS A 872 -19.97 -10.61 6.25
N LYS A 873 -20.43 -9.51 6.84
CA LYS A 873 -20.32 -8.15 6.28
C LYS A 873 -20.74 -8.08 4.80
N GLY A 874 -21.83 -8.78 4.45
CA GLY A 874 -22.35 -8.86 3.08
C GLY A 874 -21.59 -9.83 2.15
N VAL A 875 -20.56 -10.52 2.63
CA VAL A 875 -19.90 -11.63 1.92
C VAL A 875 -20.46 -12.94 2.46
N ASN A 876 -20.97 -13.79 1.58
CA ASN A 876 -21.49 -15.09 1.99
C ASN A 876 -20.38 -16.12 1.83
N ILE A 877 -19.78 -16.52 2.94
CA ILE A 877 -18.83 -17.62 2.94
C ILE A 877 -19.64 -18.91 2.94
N LEU A 878 -19.53 -19.68 1.85
CA LEU A 878 -20.17 -20.99 1.70
C LEU A 878 -19.09 -22.06 1.65
N GLY A 879 -19.45 -23.28 2.07
CA GLY A 879 -18.57 -24.45 2.09
C GLY A 879 -17.79 -24.71 0.80
N GLY A 880 -16.59 -25.26 0.99
CA GLY A 880 -15.66 -25.78 -0.01
C GLY A 880 -14.90 -26.95 0.61
N PHE A 881 -13.79 -27.37 0.02
CA PHE A 881 -12.97 -28.41 0.64
C PHE A 881 -12.30 -27.87 1.91
N MET A 882 -12.65 -28.39 3.08
CA MET A 882 -11.95 -28.09 4.33
C MET A 882 -10.62 -28.84 4.37
N VAL A 883 -9.50 -28.12 4.26
CA VAL A 883 -8.17 -28.71 4.11
C VAL A 883 -7.28 -28.39 5.32
N ILE A 884 -7.63 -28.92 6.49
CA ILE A 884 -6.93 -28.61 7.75
C ILE A 884 -5.59 -29.34 7.86
N GLN A 885 -5.50 -30.56 7.28
CA GLN A 885 -4.35 -31.43 7.45
C GLN A 885 -3.27 -31.16 6.38
N TYR A 886 -2.02 -31.14 6.81
CA TYR A 886 -0.86 -31.13 5.92
C TYR A 886 -0.88 -32.37 5.01
N ASN A 887 -0.58 -32.18 3.73
CA ASN A 887 -0.67 -33.17 2.65
C ASN A 887 -2.08 -33.63 2.25
N THR A 888 -3.14 -32.95 2.67
CA THR A 888 -4.46 -33.24 2.10
C THR A 888 -4.50 -32.89 0.61
N VAL A 889 -4.98 -33.84 -0.19
CA VAL A 889 -5.07 -33.77 -1.65
C VAL A 889 -6.53 -33.68 -2.06
N ILE A 890 -6.89 -32.66 -2.83
CA ILE A 890 -8.15 -32.56 -3.58
C ILE A 890 -7.87 -33.04 -5.00
N GLN A 891 -8.43 -34.19 -5.35
CA GLN A 891 -8.33 -34.80 -6.66
C GLN A 891 -9.51 -34.36 -7.52
N PHE A 892 -9.22 -33.86 -8.72
CA PHE A 892 -10.22 -33.50 -9.73
C PHE A 892 -10.67 -34.76 -10.49
N PRO A 893 -11.86 -34.73 -11.12
CA PRO A 893 -12.19 -35.71 -12.14
C PRO A 893 -11.17 -35.66 -13.29
N SER A 894 -10.98 -36.79 -14.00
CA SER A 894 -10.17 -36.80 -15.23
C SER A 894 -10.81 -35.89 -16.29
N ILE A 895 -10.03 -34.95 -16.83
CA ILE A 895 -10.50 -33.96 -17.81
C ILE A 895 -9.82 -34.21 -19.15
N THR A 896 -10.60 -34.44 -20.20
CA THR A 896 -10.09 -34.60 -21.57
C THR A 896 -10.13 -33.26 -22.31
N ILE A 897 -8.95 -32.76 -22.69
CA ILE A 897 -8.74 -31.45 -23.30
C ILE A 897 -8.44 -31.63 -24.79
N SER A 898 -9.12 -30.84 -25.63
CA SER A 898 -9.02 -30.85 -27.09
C SER A 898 -8.56 -29.52 -27.70
N THR A 899 -8.19 -28.53 -26.88
CA THR A 899 -7.75 -27.19 -27.29
C THR A 899 -6.23 -27.01 -27.15
N GLN A 900 -5.66 -26.03 -27.83
CA GLN A 900 -4.23 -25.67 -27.79
C GLN A 900 -3.78 -25.23 -26.40
N TYR A 901 -4.65 -24.50 -25.70
CA TYR A 901 -4.45 -24.01 -24.34
C TYR A 901 -5.58 -24.48 -23.45
N TYR A 902 -5.28 -24.61 -22.16
CA TYR A 902 -6.28 -24.67 -21.12
C TYR A 902 -5.89 -23.74 -19.97
N GLN A 903 -6.90 -23.25 -19.26
CA GLN A 903 -6.73 -22.40 -18.11
C GLN A 903 -7.55 -22.90 -16.95
N ILE A 904 -6.93 -22.93 -15.77
CA ILE A 904 -7.56 -23.35 -14.52
C ILE A 904 -7.63 -22.14 -13.61
N PHE A 905 -8.79 -21.92 -13.01
CA PHE A 905 -8.98 -20.92 -11.98
C PHE A 905 -9.73 -21.49 -10.80
N PHE A 906 -9.36 -21.02 -9.60
CA PHE A 906 -10.00 -21.35 -8.33
C PHE A 906 -9.68 -20.28 -7.28
N THR A 907 -10.48 -20.22 -6.24
CA THR A 907 -10.33 -19.28 -5.11
C THR A 907 -10.06 -20.06 -3.82
N VAL A 908 -9.20 -19.52 -2.96
CA VAL A 908 -8.82 -20.05 -1.66
C VAL A 908 -9.27 -19.09 -0.56
N TYR A 909 -9.83 -19.64 0.51
CA TYR A 909 -10.31 -18.93 1.69
C TYR A 909 -9.54 -19.40 2.92
N LEU A 910 -9.02 -18.46 3.72
CA LEU A 910 -8.38 -18.68 5.01
C LEU A 910 -9.25 -18.02 6.08
N ILE A 911 -9.76 -18.82 7.01
CA ILE A 911 -10.67 -18.36 8.07
C ILE A 911 -10.10 -18.74 9.42
N ASP A 912 -10.15 -17.79 10.37
CA ASP A 912 -9.66 -17.95 11.75
C ASP A 912 -8.19 -18.45 11.82
N PHE A 913 -7.30 -17.78 11.09
CA PHE A 913 -5.88 -18.15 10.99
C PHE A 913 -4.95 -17.14 11.68
N ASP A 914 -4.10 -17.61 12.59
CA ASP A 914 -3.17 -16.78 13.38
C ASP A 914 -1.96 -16.32 12.55
N THR A 915 -1.75 -15.00 12.48
CA THR A 915 -0.71 -14.33 11.71
C THR A 915 0.69 -14.41 12.34
N ASN A 916 0.82 -14.97 13.55
CA ASN A 916 2.11 -15.10 14.25
C ASN A 916 3.03 -16.23 13.72
N LEU A 917 2.59 -17.01 12.73
CA LEU A 917 3.47 -17.89 11.96
C LEU A 917 4.25 -17.07 10.91
N SER A 918 5.56 -16.92 11.12
CA SER A 918 6.50 -16.31 10.16
C SER A 918 6.23 -16.80 8.73
N PRO A 919 6.28 -15.92 7.71
CA PRO A 919 5.31 -15.87 6.61
C PRO A 919 4.95 -17.27 6.13
N SER A 920 3.94 -17.89 6.74
CA SER A 920 3.61 -19.28 6.45
C SER A 920 2.85 -19.34 5.13
N GLN A 921 3.64 -19.38 4.07
CA GLN A 921 3.22 -19.66 2.71
C GLN A 921 2.26 -20.85 2.71
N ILE A 922 0.99 -20.61 2.39
CA ILE A 922 0.11 -21.76 2.12
C ILE A 922 0.49 -22.25 0.73
N ASN A 923 1.26 -23.34 0.72
CA ASN A 923 1.78 -23.93 -0.49
C ASN A 923 0.71 -24.85 -1.07
N VAL A 924 -0.02 -24.33 -2.04
CA VAL A 924 -0.92 -25.13 -2.88
C VAL A 924 -0.12 -25.62 -4.07
N VAL A 925 -0.01 -26.92 -4.23
CA VAL A 925 0.61 -27.50 -5.42
C VAL A 925 -0.48 -27.93 -6.39
N LEU A 926 -0.48 -27.35 -7.59
CA LEU A 926 -1.26 -27.86 -8.71
C LEU A 926 -0.40 -28.88 -9.46
N SER A 927 -0.91 -30.10 -9.58
CA SER A 927 -0.32 -31.13 -10.45
C SER A 927 -1.29 -31.43 -11.57
N ASP A 928 -0.80 -31.49 -12.81
CA ASP A 928 -1.56 -31.96 -13.98
C ASP A 928 -1.22 -33.42 -14.35
N GLY A 929 -0.45 -34.10 -13.50
CA GLY A 929 0.12 -35.44 -13.70
C GLY A 929 1.52 -35.46 -14.32
N SER A 930 2.04 -34.32 -14.80
CA SER A 930 3.36 -34.22 -15.45
C SER A 930 4.30 -33.14 -14.87
N GLN A 931 3.76 -32.09 -14.26
CA GLN A 931 4.54 -31.06 -13.56
C GLN A 931 3.90 -30.67 -12.21
N LEU A 932 4.73 -30.27 -11.25
CA LEU A 932 4.31 -29.74 -9.94
C LEU A 932 4.63 -28.25 -9.90
N SER A 933 3.60 -27.41 -9.83
CA SER A 933 3.77 -25.97 -9.64
C SER A 933 3.36 -25.61 -8.22
N SER A 934 4.31 -25.13 -7.41
CA SER A 934 4.07 -24.69 -6.03
C SER A 934 3.64 -23.24 -6.03
N TYR A 935 2.53 -22.93 -5.37
CA TYR A 935 1.99 -21.59 -5.25
C TYR A 935 1.82 -21.23 -3.80
N THR A 936 2.31 -20.04 -3.45
CA THR A 936 2.24 -19.49 -2.10
C THR A 936 1.08 -18.51 -2.03
N VAL A 937 0.08 -18.80 -1.20
CA VAL A 937 -0.87 -17.76 -0.75
C VAL A 937 -0.13 -16.84 0.21
N SER A 938 -0.09 -15.54 -0.08
CA SER A 938 0.45 -14.53 0.82
C SER A 938 -0.68 -13.95 1.67
N THR A 939 -0.49 -13.88 2.99
CA THR A 939 -1.45 -13.35 3.97
C THR A 939 -1.61 -11.82 3.92
N ASN A 940 -1.02 -11.13 2.92
CA ASN A 940 -0.96 -9.66 2.82
C ASN A 940 -1.94 -9.06 1.80
N LYS A 941 -2.98 -9.77 1.36
CA LYS A 941 -4.03 -9.24 0.49
C LYS A 941 -5.35 -9.09 1.26
N SER A 942 -6.10 -8.03 0.95
CA SER A 942 -7.37 -7.57 1.58
C SER A 942 -7.88 -8.47 2.72
N THR A 943 -7.38 -8.19 3.90
CA THR A 943 -7.76 -8.86 5.13
C THR A 943 -8.97 -8.15 5.71
N ALA A 944 -10.02 -8.90 6.03
CA ALA A 944 -11.18 -8.35 6.71
C ALA A 944 -11.80 -9.42 7.61
N TYR A 945 -12.42 -8.98 8.71
CA TYR A 945 -13.28 -9.83 9.52
C TYR A 945 -14.53 -10.16 8.71
N TYR A 946 -14.50 -11.27 7.97
CA TYR A 946 -15.66 -11.78 7.28
C TYR A 946 -16.47 -12.59 8.31
N CYS A 947 -16.02 -13.79 8.69
CA CYS A 947 -16.76 -14.70 9.58
C CYS A 947 -15.97 -15.24 10.79
N GLY A 948 -14.77 -14.73 11.05
CA GLY A 948 -13.95 -15.21 12.15
C GLY A 948 -14.41 -14.77 13.55
N LEU A 949 -14.00 -15.53 14.57
CA LEU A 949 -14.32 -15.24 15.97
C LEU A 949 -13.60 -13.99 16.48
N ASN A 950 -12.35 -13.74 16.06
CA ASN A 950 -11.53 -12.59 16.46
C ASN A 950 -10.29 -12.32 15.55
N GLN A 951 -10.14 -12.96 14.38
CA GLN A 951 -8.98 -12.78 13.48
C GLN A 951 -9.37 -12.39 12.05
N MET A 952 -8.43 -11.78 11.30
CA MET A 952 -8.69 -11.37 9.92
C MET A 952 -8.67 -12.55 8.96
N ASP A 953 -9.73 -12.70 8.17
CA ASP A 953 -9.86 -13.73 7.14
C ASP A 953 -9.22 -13.26 5.83
N THR A 954 -8.66 -14.18 5.04
CA THR A 954 -7.97 -13.88 3.76
C THR A 954 -8.59 -14.66 2.60
N ILE A 955 -8.74 -14.01 1.44
CA ILE A 955 -9.20 -14.64 0.19
C ILE A 955 -8.13 -14.40 -0.88
N ASP A 956 -7.71 -15.47 -1.58
CA ASP A 956 -6.81 -15.34 -2.73
C ASP A 956 -7.33 -16.15 -3.91
N SER A 957 -7.04 -15.67 -5.12
CA SER A 957 -7.58 -16.21 -6.35
C SER A 957 -6.47 -16.57 -7.31
N PHE A 958 -6.56 -17.78 -7.85
CA PHE A 958 -5.54 -18.36 -8.71
C PHE A 958 -6.05 -18.49 -10.15
N SER A 959 -5.16 -18.23 -11.10
CA SER A 959 -5.42 -18.43 -12.52
C SER A 959 -4.15 -18.90 -13.24
N PHE A 960 -4.23 -20.04 -13.93
CA PHE A 960 -3.08 -20.69 -14.53
C PHE A 960 -3.37 -21.06 -15.97
N VAL A 961 -2.58 -20.56 -16.91
CA VAL A 961 -2.69 -20.86 -18.35
C VAL A 961 -1.57 -21.83 -18.73
N TYR A 962 -1.92 -22.95 -19.36
CA TYR A 962 -0.97 -23.97 -19.81
C TYR A 962 -1.14 -24.25 -21.30
N LYS A 963 -0.01 -24.37 -22.01
CA LYS A 963 0.06 -24.73 -23.42
C LYS A 963 0.25 -26.24 -23.57
N ILE A 964 -0.61 -26.88 -24.36
CA ILE A 964 -0.52 -28.32 -24.65
C ILE A 964 0.08 -28.56 -26.04
N GLY A 965 -0.13 -27.63 -26.98
CA GLY A 965 0.40 -27.74 -28.36
C GLY A 965 -0.37 -28.73 -29.26
N ALA A 966 -1.57 -29.17 -28.87
CA ALA A 966 -2.31 -30.17 -29.64
C ALA A 966 -3.17 -29.57 -30.78
N SER A 967 -3.14 -30.28 -31.91
CA SER A 967 -3.98 -30.16 -33.11
C SER A 967 -5.38 -30.78 -32.87
N PRO A 968 -6.44 -30.43 -33.63
CA PRO A 968 -7.83 -30.84 -33.37
C PRO A 968 -8.11 -32.36 -33.28
N SER A 969 -7.13 -33.22 -33.60
CA SER A 969 -7.27 -34.68 -33.63
C SER A 969 -6.69 -35.41 -32.41
N ASN A 970 -5.96 -34.75 -31.51
CA ASN A 970 -5.32 -35.40 -30.35
C ASN A 970 -5.88 -34.87 -29.03
N GLN A 971 -6.82 -35.61 -28.45
CA GLN A 971 -7.34 -35.35 -27.11
C GLN A 971 -6.33 -35.80 -26.05
N ILE A 972 -6.13 -34.99 -25.01
CA ILE A 972 -5.23 -35.31 -23.89
C ILE A 972 -6.02 -35.30 -22.59
N THR A 973 -5.96 -36.40 -21.84
CA THR A 973 -6.57 -36.50 -20.51
C THR A 973 -5.59 -36.05 -19.44
N LYS A 974 -6.01 -35.10 -18.60
CA LYS A 974 -5.26 -34.56 -17.46
C LYS A 974 -5.98 -34.90 -16.16
N ASN A 975 -5.19 -35.24 -15.13
CA ASN A 975 -5.68 -35.57 -13.79
C ASN A 975 -5.19 -34.51 -12.82
N PHE A 976 -6.00 -33.50 -12.57
CA PHE A 976 -5.59 -32.38 -11.74
C PHE A 976 -5.65 -32.72 -10.24
N GLN A 977 -4.68 -32.23 -9.48
CA GLN A 977 -4.65 -32.33 -8.03
C GLN A 977 -4.30 -30.97 -7.43
N ILE A 978 -4.99 -30.60 -6.37
CA ILE A 978 -4.60 -29.52 -5.46
C ILE A 978 -4.11 -30.16 -4.16
N ILE A 979 -2.86 -29.90 -3.77
CA ILE A 979 -2.26 -30.47 -2.57
C ILE A 979 -1.96 -29.36 -1.56
N ASN A 980 -2.46 -29.49 -0.34
CA ASN A 980 -2.06 -28.61 0.77
C ASN A 980 -0.69 -29.03 1.31
N LYS A 981 0.31 -28.17 1.17
CA LYS A 981 1.67 -28.34 1.74
C LYS A 981 1.92 -27.42 2.93
N SER A 982 0.87 -27.08 3.67
CA SER A 982 0.91 -26.10 4.77
C SER A 982 0.48 -26.76 6.06
N ARG A 983 1.25 -26.57 7.14
CA ARG A 983 0.86 -27.01 8.49
C ARG A 983 0.06 -25.88 9.14
N ILE A 984 -1.23 -26.12 9.37
CA ILE A 984 -2.13 -25.16 10.01
C ILE A 984 -2.12 -25.48 11.51
N THR A 985 -1.51 -24.64 12.35
CA THR A 985 -1.45 -24.80 13.80
C THR A 985 -1.70 -23.48 14.50
N TYR A 986 -2.55 -23.48 15.53
CA TYR A 986 -2.72 -22.37 16.47
C TYR A 986 -1.80 -22.59 17.68
N ALA A 987 -1.14 -21.53 18.15
CA ALA A 987 -0.28 -21.44 19.35
C ALA A 987 -0.17 -22.72 20.22
N GLY A 988 0.72 -23.65 19.83
CA GLY A 988 1.20 -24.73 20.70
C GLY A 988 0.21 -25.84 21.13
N SER A 989 -1.05 -25.87 20.68
CA SER A 989 -2.02 -26.92 21.10
C SER A 989 -2.41 -27.88 19.94
N PRO A 990 -2.57 -29.20 20.17
CA PRO A 990 -2.93 -30.16 19.12
C PRO A 990 -4.40 -30.15 18.71
N VAL A 991 -5.25 -29.33 19.33
CA VAL A 991 -6.70 -29.38 19.12
C VAL A 991 -7.28 -27.97 18.91
N ALA A 992 -7.67 -27.72 17.65
CA ALA A 992 -8.56 -26.66 17.11
C ALA A 992 -7.96 -25.27 16.73
N GLN A 993 -8.38 -24.56 15.67
CA GLN A 993 -9.20 -24.85 14.46
C GLN A 993 -9.05 -23.65 13.48
N GLY A 994 -8.09 -23.69 12.55
CA GLY A 994 -8.03 -22.77 11.39
C GLY A 994 -8.53 -23.47 10.12
N TYR A 995 -9.23 -22.76 9.24
CA TYR A 995 -9.86 -23.34 8.04
C TYR A 995 -9.19 -22.85 6.75
N LEU A 996 -8.81 -23.80 5.88
CA LEU A 996 -8.41 -23.58 4.49
C LEU A 996 -9.50 -24.15 3.58
N GLY A 997 -10.17 -23.29 2.80
CA GLY A 997 -11.24 -23.62 1.86
C GLY A 997 -10.86 -23.39 0.40
N ILE A 998 -11.33 -24.23 -0.52
CA ILE A 998 -11.13 -24.04 -1.98
C ILE A 998 -12.47 -24.03 -2.71
N ARG A 999 -12.68 -23.04 -3.61
CA ARG A 999 -13.93 -22.79 -4.35
C ARG A 999 -13.73 -22.26 -5.77
N ASP A 1000 -14.84 -22.03 -6.49
CA ASP A 1000 -14.91 -21.45 -7.84
C ASP A 1000 -14.02 -22.14 -8.88
N ILE A 1001 -13.87 -23.45 -8.75
CA ILE A 1001 -13.02 -24.23 -9.64
C ILE A 1001 -13.65 -24.29 -11.03
N THR A 1002 -12.91 -23.78 -12.01
CA THR A 1002 -13.29 -23.90 -13.41
C THR A 1002 -12.05 -24.16 -14.27
N VAL A 1003 -12.25 -24.97 -15.30
CA VAL A 1003 -11.25 -25.27 -16.33
C VAL A 1003 -11.86 -24.92 -17.68
N ILE A 1004 -11.20 -24.03 -18.40
CA ILE A 1004 -11.59 -23.64 -19.77
C ILE A 1004 -10.49 -24.02 -20.75
N GLY A 1005 -10.87 -24.30 -21.99
CA GLY A 1005 -10.00 -24.45 -23.14
C GLY A 1005 -10.18 -23.31 -24.12
N PHE A 1006 -9.13 -22.95 -24.83
CA PHE A 1006 -9.22 -22.04 -25.97
C PHE A 1006 -8.09 -22.27 -26.96
N ASP A 1007 -8.32 -21.85 -28.21
CA ASP A 1007 -7.33 -21.81 -29.28
C ASP A 1007 -7.02 -20.37 -29.65
N CYS A 1008 -5.76 -20.06 -29.90
CA CYS A 1008 -5.41 -18.75 -30.41
C CYS A 1008 -5.48 -18.71 -31.94
N ILE A 1009 -6.04 -17.62 -32.47
CA ILE A 1009 -6.23 -17.43 -33.90
C ILE A 1009 -4.90 -17.00 -34.54
N ASN A 1010 -4.40 -17.80 -35.49
CA ASN A 1010 -3.18 -17.52 -36.26
C ASN A 1010 -1.95 -17.15 -35.39
N CYS A 1011 -1.89 -17.70 -34.19
CA CYS A 1011 -0.89 -17.37 -33.20
C CYS A 1011 -0.09 -18.61 -32.79
N THR A 1012 1.23 -18.48 -32.68
CA THR A 1012 2.09 -19.54 -32.16
C THR A 1012 2.12 -19.53 -30.62
N ASP A 1013 2.03 -18.36 -29.98
CA ASP A 1013 2.03 -18.26 -28.52
C ASP A 1013 1.17 -17.11 -27.97
N CYS A 1014 0.44 -17.37 -26.87
CA CYS A 1014 -0.45 -16.40 -26.25
C CYS A 1014 -0.20 -16.26 -24.76
N ILE A 1015 -0.25 -15.02 -24.27
CA ILE A 1015 -0.23 -14.70 -22.84
C ILE A 1015 -1.56 -14.00 -22.53
N GLU A 1016 -2.32 -14.54 -21.57
CA GLU A 1016 -3.61 -13.98 -21.13
C GLU A 1016 -4.55 -13.60 -22.29
N TYR A 1017 -4.75 -14.54 -23.22
CA TYR A 1017 -5.59 -14.40 -24.42
C TYR A 1017 -5.09 -13.40 -25.47
N ILE A 1018 -3.91 -12.79 -25.27
CA ILE A 1018 -3.27 -11.89 -26.21
C ILE A 1018 -2.17 -12.61 -26.98
N CYS A 1019 -2.20 -12.50 -28.31
CA CYS A 1019 -1.18 -13.09 -29.14
C CYS A 1019 0.17 -12.38 -28.97
N THR A 1020 1.24 -13.13 -28.65
CA THR A 1020 2.60 -12.58 -28.54
C THR A 1020 3.44 -12.85 -29.79
N SER A 1021 3.10 -13.89 -30.56
CA SER A 1021 3.82 -14.27 -31.77
C SER A 1021 2.89 -14.97 -32.78
N CYS A 1022 2.90 -14.54 -34.03
CA CYS A 1022 2.02 -15.08 -35.06
C CYS A 1022 2.56 -16.38 -35.67
N VAL A 1023 1.66 -17.18 -36.28
CA VAL A 1023 2.07 -18.27 -37.18
C VAL A 1023 2.65 -17.71 -38.47
N ASP A 1024 3.37 -18.55 -39.22
CA ASP A 1024 3.86 -18.21 -40.55
C ASP A 1024 2.73 -17.63 -41.43
N TYR A 1025 3.10 -16.72 -42.32
CA TYR A 1025 2.24 -15.89 -43.18
C TYR A 1025 1.46 -14.78 -42.47
N TYR A 1026 1.68 -14.56 -41.17
CA TYR A 1026 1.06 -13.49 -40.40
C TYR A 1026 2.12 -12.70 -39.60
N PHE A 1027 1.86 -11.42 -39.37
CA PHE A 1027 2.67 -10.55 -38.51
C PHE A 1027 1.82 -9.90 -37.42
N LEU A 1028 2.46 -9.52 -36.32
CA LEU A 1028 1.78 -8.89 -35.19
C LEU A 1028 1.66 -7.38 -35.43
N ASN A 1029 0.44 -6.87 -35.59
CA ASN A 1029 0.21 -5.44 -35.80
C ASN A 1029 0.34 -4.62 -34.50
N SER A 1030 0.24 -3.29 -34.60
CA SER A 1030 0.32 -2.37 -33.45
C SER A 1030 -0.74 -2.63 -32.37
N SER A 1031 -1.87 -3.22 -32.75
CA SER A 1031 -2.97 -3.59 -31.85
C SER A 1031 -2.89 -5.05 -31.38
N LYS A 1032 -1.75 -5.72 -31.57
CA LYS A 1032 -1.47 -7.11 -31.13
C LYS A 1032 -2.33 -8.19 -31.81
N PHE A 1033 -2.85 -7.92 -33.01
CA PHE A 1033 -3.52 -8.93 -33.85
C PHE A 1033 -2.58 -9.49 -34.90
N CYS A 1034 -2.76 -10.78 -35.22
CA CYS A 1034 -2.08 -11.41 -36.34
C CYS A 1034 -2.77 -11.07 -37.66
N GLU A 1035 -2.18 -10.15 -38.42
CA GLU A 1035 -2.63 -9.82 -39.77
C GLU A 1035 -1.82 -10.58 -40.80
N LYS A 1036 -2.48 -10.98 -41.89
CA LYS A 1036 -1.83 -11.75 -42.96
C LYS A 1036 -0.81 -10.87 -43.68
N CYS A 1037 0.37 -11.43 -43.98
CA CYS A 1037 1.37 -10.80 -44.83
C CYS A 1037 0.76 -10.38 -46.18
N PHE A 1038 1.24 -9.26 -46.71
CA PHE A 1038 0.77 -8.74 -48.00
C PHE A 1038 1.08 -9.68 -49.16
N ASP A 1039 2.33 -10.14 -49.25
CA ASP A 1039 2.76 -11.09 -50.29
C ASP A 1039 2.43 -12.52 -49.86
N PRO A 1040 1.60 -13.28 -50.61
CA PRO A 1040 1.26 -14.66 -50.30
C PRO A 1040 2.46 -15.63 -50.38
N ASN A 1041 3.58 -15.22 -50.98
CA ASN A 1041 4.81 -15.99 -51.03
C ASN A 1041 5.78 -15.65 -49.88
N CYS A 1042 5.43 -14.68 -49.02
CA CYS A 1042 6.20 -14.32 -47.85
C CYS A 1042 5.78 -15.13 -46.61
N ILE A 1043 6.68 -15.96 -46.10
CA ILE A 1043 6.44 -16.78 -44.88
C ILE A 1043 6.53 -15.94 -43.62
N LYS A 1044 7.43 -14.97 -43.52
CA LYS A 1044 7.53 -14.09 -42.36
C LYS A 1044 7.62 -12.66 -42.82
N CYS A 1045 6.82 -11.77 -42.26
CA CYS A 1045 6.82 -10.35 -42.58
C CYS A 1045 6.80 -9.51 -41.29
N SER A 1046 7.21 -8.26 -41.40
CA SER A 1046 7.13 -7.25 -40.32
C SER A 1046 5.92 -6.32 -40.44
N GLY A 1047 5.19 -6.39 -41.56
CA GLY A 1047 4.18 -5.39 -41.91
C GLY A 1047 3.31 -5.78 -43.11
N LYS A 1048 2.48 -4.82 -43.55
CA LYS A 1048 1.44 -5.01 -44.58
C LYS A 1048 1.86 -4.48 -45.96
N ASN A 1049 3.11 -4.07 -46.15
CA ASN A 1049 3.60 -3.64 -47.45
C ASN A 1049 4.33 -4.79 -48.16
N GLN A 1050 4.47 -4.65 -49.48
CA GLN A 1050 5.17 -5.64 -50.30
C GLN A 1050 6.65 -5.79 -49.91
N GLN A 1051 7.25 -4.74 -49.34
CA GLN A 1051 8.65 -4.67 -48.88
C GLN A 1051 8.82 -5.03 -47.41
N ASP A 1052 7.78 -5.48 -46.72
CA ASP A 1052 7.90 -5.87 -45.31
C ASP A 1052 8.21 -7.37 -45.16
N CYS A 1053 8.66 -8.06 -46.22
CA CYS A 1053 8.98 -9.47 -46.14
C CYS A 1053 10.36 -9.72 -45.51
N ILE A 1054 10.40 -10.66 -44.57
CA ILE A 1054 11.60 -11.11 -43.86
C ILE A 1054 12.09 -12.44 -44.42
N SER A 1055 11.19 -13.32 -44.89
CA SER A 1055 11.58 -14.59 -45.51
C SER A 1055 10.51 -15.14 -46.45
N CYS A 1056 10.93 -15.67 -47.61
CA CYS A 1056 10.04 -16.22 -48.64
C CYS A 1056 9.80 -17.73 -48.50
N ASN A 1057 8.75 -18.22 -49.17
CA ASN A 1057 8.35 -19.62 -49.16
C ASN A 1057 9.37 -20.51 -49.87
N SER A 1058 10.07 -21.34 -49.10
CA SER A 1058 11.12 -22.26 -49.56
C SER A 1058 10.60 -23.52 -50.27
N VAL A 1059 9.29 -23.77 -50.26
CA VAL A 1059 8.66 -24.91 -50.98
C VAL A 1059 8.55 -24.62 -52.49
N LYS A 1060 8.59 -23.36 -52.90
CA LYS A 1060 8.69 -22.90 -54.30
C LYS A 1060 9.97 -22.06 -54.47
N PRO A 1061 10.51 -21.85 -55.69
CA PRO A 1061 11.77 -21.14 -55.85
C PRO A 1061 11.58 -19.61 -55.75
N TYR A 1062 11.02 -19.12 -54.65
CA TYR A 1062 10.95 -17.69 -54.34
C TYR A 1062 12.12 -17.31 -53.43
N PHE A 1063 12.77 -16.18 -53.70
CA PHE A 1063 13.82 -15.65 -52.84
C PHE A 1063 13.53 -14.20 -52.47
N LEU A 1064 14.08 -13.78 -51.33
CA LEU A 1064 13.96 -12.42 -50.82
C LEU A 1064 14.97 -11.52 -51.55
N GLN A 1065 14.48 -10.47 -52.19
CA GLN A 1065 15.34 -9.45 -52.80
C GLN A 1065 15.86 -8.44 -51.75
N ASP A 1066 16.85 -7.62 -52.13
CA ASP A 1066 17.38 -6.54 -51.28
C ASP A 1066 16.30 -5.51 -50.90
N ASP A 1067 15.27 -5.37 -51.74
CA ASP A 1067 14.10 -4.52 -51.47
C ASP A 1067 13.05 -5.18 -50.56
N HIS A 1068 13.38 -6.32 -49.96
CA HIS A 1068 12.56 -7.09 -49.02
C HIS A 1068 11.22 -7.59 -49.63
N SER A 1069 11.20 -7.87 -50.94
CA SER A 1069 10.08 -8.53 -51.65
C SER A 1069 10.41 -9.97 -52.09
N CYS A 1070 9.39 -10.83 -52.28
CA CYS A 1070 9.58 -12.20 -52.77
C CYS A 1070 9.39 -12.32 -54.29
N THR A 1071 10.38 -12.84 -55.01
CA THR A 1071 10.33 -12.99 -56.48
C THR A 1071 10.56 -14.42 -56.94
N ASP A 1072 9.82 -14.85 -57.97
CA ASP A 1072 9.96 -16.17 -58.60
C ASP A 1072 11.30 -16.27 -59.36
N CYS A 1073 12.07 -17.33 -59.11
CA CYS A 1073 13.34 -17.60 -59.77
C CYS A 1073 13.22 -17.88 -61.29
N LYS A 1074 12.01 -17.86 -61.86
CA LYS A 1074 11.76 -17.86 -63.33
C LYS A 1074 12.01 -16.52 -64.03
N LEU A 1075 12.42 -15.48 -63.32
CA LEU A 1075 12.75 -14.18 -63.92
C LEU A 1075 14.00 -14.28 -64.82
N ASN A 1076 13.98 -13.62 -65.99
CA ASN A 1076 15.13 -13.56 -66.90
C ASN A 1076 16.40 -13.10 -66.17
N GLY A 1077 17.50 -13.82 -66.38
CA GLY A 1077 18.80 -13.55 -65.76
C GLY A 1077 19.12 -14.34 -64.49
N TYR A 1078 18.23 -15.23 -64.03
CA TYR A 1078 18.44 -16.09 -62.87
C TYR A 1078 18.08 -17.56 -63.15
N TYR A 1079 18.65 -18.49 -62.38
CA TYR A 1079 18.35 -19.92 -62.44
C TYR A 1079 18.36 -20.55 -61.03
N SER A 1080 17.65 -21.66 -60.86
CA SER A 1080 17.52 -22.37 -59.58
C SER A 1080 18.54 -23.50 -59.46
N GLN A 1081 19.33 -23.51 -58.38
CA GLN A 1081 20.25 -24.60 -58.04
C GLN A 1081 20.18 -24.91 -56.53
N SER A 1082 19.77 -26.13 -56.18
CA SER A 1082 19.67 -26.58 -54.78
C SER A 1082 18.88 -25.63 -53.87
N ASN A 1083 17.72 -25.13 -54.35
CA ASN A 1083 16.86 -24.12 -53.70
C ASN A 1083 17.49 -22.73 -53.52
N ASN A 1084 18.66 -22.45 -54.12
CA ASN A 1084 19.22 -21.10 -54.22
C ASN A 1084 19.04 -20.55 -55.63
N CYS A 1085 18.62 -19.30 -55.75
CA CYS A 1085 18.53 -18.60 -57.02
C CYS A 1085 19.86 -17.90 -57.31
N LEU A 1086 20.52 -18.25 -58.41
CA LEU A 1086 21.83 -17.72 -58.80
C LEU A 1086 21.71 -16.97 -60.12
N LYS A 1087 22.53 -15.92 -60.29
CA LYS A 1087 22.52 -15.08 -61.50
C LYS A 1087 23.13 -15.85 -62.67
N CYS A 1088 22.50 -15.78 -63.84
CA CYS A 1088 23.06 -16.30 -65.08
C CYS A 1088 24.39 -15.62 -65.42
N ILE A 1089 25.20 -16.27 -66.26
CA ILE A 1089 26.41 -15.67 -66.81
C ILE A 1089 26.10 -14.34 -67.53
N PRO A 1090 27.06 -13.40 -67.61
CA PRO A 1090 26.84 -12.09 -68.25
C PRO A 1090 26.27 -12.19 -69.67
N ASN A 1091 25.38 -11.26 -70.01
CA ASN A 1091 24.67 -11.16 -71.30
C ASN A 1091 23.75 -12.34 -71.63
N CYS A 1092 23.50 -13.25 -70.68
CA CYS A 1092 22.53 -14.32 -70.80
C CYS A 1092 21.13 -13.87 -70.32
N GLN A 1093 20.11 -14.11 -71.14
CA GLN A 1093 18.72 -13.81 -70.81
C GLN A 1093 18.04 -14.95 -70.04
N THR A 1094 18.26 -16.21 -70.46
CA THR A 1094 17.77 -17.40 -69.74
C THR A 1094 18.86 -18.46 -69.67
N CYS A 1095 19.06 -19.06 -68.50
CA CYS A 1095 20.02 -20.15 -68.30
C CYS A 1095 19.44 -21.25 -67.40
N SER A 1096 19.90 -22.47 -67.60
CA SER A 1096 19.58 -23.64 -66.78
C SER A 1096 20.64 -23.92 -65.71
N ASN A 1097 21.84 -23.34 -65.85
CA ASN A 1097 22.94 -23.40 -64.87
C ASN A 1097 23.86 -22.16 -64.99
N GLY A 1098 24.76 -21.97 -64.03
CA GLY A 1098 25.62 -20.79 -63.92
C GLY A 1098 26.83 -20.76 -64.84
N SER A 1099 26.96 -21.73 -65.76
CA SER A 1099 28.10 -21.87 -66.65
C SER A 1099 27.74 -21.76 -68.13
N THR A 1100 26.47 -21.98 -68.49
CA THR A 1100 25.98 -22.01 -69.87
C THR A 1100 24.73 -21.15 -70.04
N CYS A 1101 24.50 -20.62 -71.24
CA CYS A 1101 23.31 -19.83 -71.57
C CYS A 1101 22.41 -20.54 -72.59
N ASP A 1102 21.09 -20.51 -72.34
CA ASP A 1102 20.09 -21.14 -73.22
C ASP A 1102 19.52 -20.14 -74.25
N LEU A 1103 19.49 -18.86 -73.88
CA LEU A 1103 19.11 -17.72 -74.72
C LEU A 1103 19.86 -16.45 -74.28
N CYS A 1104 20.55 -15.81 -75.22
CA CYS A 1104 21.29 -14.57 -74.96
C CYS A 1104 20.39 -13.33 -75.02
N GLN A 1105 20.82 -12.26 -74.34
CA GLN A 1105 20.23 -10.94 -74.50
C GLN A 1105 20.41 -10.43 -75.94
N SER A 1106 19.53 -9.53 -76.38
CA SER A 1106 19.53 -8.99 -77.75
C SER A 1106 20.92 -8.48 -78.17
N GLY A 1107 21.39 -8.89 -79.35
CA GLY A 1107 22.72 -8.54 -79.88
C GLY A 1107 23.83 -9.58 -79.62
N TYR A 1108 23.57 -10.62 -78.82
CA TYR A 1108 24.54 -11.70 -78.54
C TYR A 1108 24.03 -13.05 -79.07
N LEU A 1109 24.94 -13.93 -79.47
CA LEU A 1109 24.68 -15.31 -79.92
C LEU A 1109 25.43 -16.31 -79.01
N ILE A 1110 24.89 -17.53 -78.88
CA ILE A 1110 25.48 -18.59 -78.06
C ILE A 1110 26.67 -19.19 -78.80
N HIS A 1111 27.88 -19.09 -78.24
CA HIS A 1111 29.07 -19.71 -78.80
C HIS A 1111 28.99 -21.24 -78.71
N GLU A 1112 29.06 -21.94 -79.84
CA GLU A 1112 28.77 -23.38 -79.95
C GLU A 1112 29.62 -24.26 -79.01
N GLN A 1113 30.89 -23.89 -78.81
CA GLN A 1113 31.79 -24.70 -77.95
C GLN A 1113 31.72 -24.37 -76.46
N THR A 1114 31.44 -23.11 -76.09
CA THR A 1114 31.54 -22.65 -74.68
C THR A 1114 30.17 -22.44 -74.05
N ASN A 1115 29.12 -22.40 -74.87
CA ASN A 1115 27.75 -22.07 -74.48
C ASN A 1115 27.63 -20.71 -73.75
N LYS A 1116 28.56 -19.78 -74.01
CA LYS A 1116 28.52 -18.39 -73.50
C LYS A 1116 27.98 -17.44 -74.57
N CYS A 1117 27.38 -16.33 -74.14
CA CYS A 1117 26.87 -15.30 -75.02
C CYS A 1117 27.98 -14.37 -75.50
N VAL A 1118 28.20 -14.34 -76.82
CA VAL A 1118 29.25 -13.56 -77.47
C VAL A 1118 28.69 -12.80 -78.67
N ILE A 1119 29.41 -11.76 -79.10
CA ILE A 1119 29.12 -11.07 -80.37
C ILE A 1119 29.84 -11.86 -81.46
N CYS A 1120 29.08 -12.56 -82.31
CA CYS A 1120 29.66 -13.54 -83.24
C CYS A 1120 30.59 -12.92 -84.29
N SER A 1121 30.31 -11.69 -84.74
CA SER A 1121 31.18 -10.96 -85.67
C SER A 1121 32.57 -10.62 -85.12
N GLN A 1122 32.78 -10.74 -83.80
CA GLN A 1122 34.08 -10.53 -83.16
C GLN A 1122 34.85 -11.85 -82.92
N GLN A 1123 34.29 -13.00 -83.32
CA GLN A 1123 34.91 -14.32 -83.13
C GLN A 1123 35.48 -14.84 -84.46
N SER A 1124 36.81 -14.77 -84.62
CA SER A 1124 37.49 -15.28 -85.83
C SER A 1124 37.30 -16.79 -85.96
N GLY A 1125 36.94 -17.26 -87.16
CA GLY A 1125 36.70 -18.69 -87.42
C GLY A 1125 35.31 -19.18 -87.01
N TYR A 1126 34.35 -18.27 -86.80
CA TYR A 1126 32.95 -18.60 -86.50
C TYR A 1126 31.98 -17.79 -87.37
N TYR A 1127 30.77 -18.32 -87.58
CA TYR A 1127 29.68 -17.66 -88.32
C TYR A 1127 28.36 -17.71 -87.55
N SER A 1128 27.48 -16.75 -87.82
CA SER A 1128 26.16 -16.69 -87.20
C SER A 1128 25.19 -17.69 -87.85
N SER A 1129 24.63 -18.60 -87.06
CA SER A 1129 23.63 -19.58 -87.49
C SER A 1129 22.46 -19.59 -86.50
N GLY A 1130 21.40 -18.86 -86.82
CA GLY A 1130 20.26 -18.65 -85.92
C GLY A 1130 20.72 -18.00 -84.60
N LYS A 1131 20.43 -18.64 -83.47
CA LYS A 1131 20.87 -18.16 -82.13
C LYS A 1131 22.30 -18.56 -81.75
N TYR A 1132 23.02 -19.28 -82.62
CA TYR A 1132 24.35 -19.81 -82.34
C TYR A 1132 25.44 -19.11 -83.15
N CYS A 1133 26.62 -18.99 -82.56
CA CYS A 1133 27.87 -18.66 -83.23
C CYS A 1133 28.65 -19.95 -83.41
N LYS A 1134 28.68 -20.48 -84.63
CA LYS A 1134 29.17 -21.84 -84.96
C LYS A 1134 30.52 -21.80 -85.62
N GLN A 1135 31.33 -22.84 -85.38
CA GLN A 1135 32.68 -22.88 -85.92
C GLN A 1135 32.64 -23.07 -87.44
N CYS A 1136 33.51 -22.37 -88.14
CA CYS A 1136 33.76 -22.61 -89.56
C CYS A 1136 34.38 -23.99 -89.79
N ASN A 1137 34.28 -24.48 -91.03
CA ASN A 1137 35.07 -25.63 -91.45
C ASN A 1137 36.56 -25.40 -91.15
N VAL A 1138 37.30 -26.44 -90.75
CA VAL A 1138 38.73 -26.36 -90.39
C VAL A 1138 39.62 -25.83 -91.53
N ALA A 1139 39.14 -25.87 -92.78
CA ALA A 1139 39.81 -25.27 -93.94
C ALA A 1139 39.63 -23.74 -94.04
N CYS A 1140 38.70 -23.13 -93.28
CA CYS A 1140 38.40 -21.69 -93.33
C CYS A 1140 38.95 -20.92 -92.13
N LYS A 1141 39.44 -19.70 -92.38
CA LYS A 1141 39.72 -18.67 -91.36
C LYS A 1141 38.49 -17.80 -91.04
N GLU A 1142 37.67 -17.54 -92.05
CA GLU A 1142 36.35 -16.89 -91.94
C GLU A 1142 35.37 -17.60 -92.87
N CYS A 1143 34.09 -17.65 -92.50
CA CYS A 1143 33.06 -18.32 -93.28
C CYS A 1143 31.68 -17.68 -93.07
N SER A 1144 30.77 -17.95 -93.99
CA SER A 1144 29.34 -17.62 -93.87
C SER A 1144 28.46 -18.83 -93.58
N GLY A 1145 29.03 -20.03 -93.52
CA GLY A 1145 28.33 -21.31 -93.41
C GLY A 1145 29.25 -22.47 -93.01
N PRO A 1146 28.70 -23.69 -92.81
CA PRO A 1146 29.42 -24.81 -92.22
C PRO A 1146 30.32 -25.59 -93.19
N THR A 1147 30.17 -25.40 -94.50
CA THR A 1147 30.90 -26.21 -95.49
C THR A 1147 32.18 -25.51 -95.94
N ASP A 1148 33.10 -26.27 -96.54
CA ASP A 1148 34.29 -25.74 -97.22
C ASP A 1148 33.95 -24.80 -98.39
N LEU A 1149 32.75 -24.93 -98.97
CA LEU A 1149 32.21 -24.01 -99.98
C LEU A 1149 31.75 -22.67 -99.40
N ASP A 1150 31.54 -22.59 -98.08
CA ASP A 1150 31.08 -21.37 -97.40
C ASP A 1150 32.25 -20.56 -96.79
N CYS A 1151 33.50 -20.93 -97.09
CA CYS A 1151 34.67 -20.16 -96.65
C CYS A 1151 34.71 -18.80 -97.34
N THR A 1152 34.73 -17.71 -96.56
CA THR A 1152 35.05 -16.38 -97.07
C THR A 1152 36.56 -16.14 -97.08
N ILE A 1153 37.33 -16.86 -96.24
CA ILE A 1153 38.80 -16.86 -96.22
C ILE A 1153 39.32 -18.29 -95.93
N LEU A 1154 40.24 -18.84 -96.74
CA LEU A 1154 40.84 -20.18 -96.60
C LEU A 1154 42.17 -20.17 -95.82
N VAL A 1155 42.49 -21.26 -95.11
CA VAL A 1155 43.71 -21.42 -94.28
C VAL A 1155 44.96 -21.80 -95.11
N TYR A 1156 44.81 -22.46 -96.27
CA TYR A 1156 45.93 -22.99 -97.07
C TYR A 1156 46.09 -22.33 -98.45
N LEU A 1157 46.42 -21.05 -98.47
CA LEU A 1157 47.10 -20.41 -99.62
C LEU A 1157 48.04 -19.35 -99.06
N LEU A 1158 49.24 -19.78 -98.64
CA LEU A 1158 50.48 -19.00 -98.57
C LEU A 1158 51.57 -19.90 -97.94
N GLN A 1159 52.28 -20.66 -98.79
CA GLN A 1159 53.75 -20.88 -98.70
C GLN A 1159 54.17 -22.08 -99.57
N GLN A 1160 54.55 -21.83 -100.82
CA GLN A 1160 55.59 -22.58 -101.51
C GLN A 1160 56.40 -21.62 -102.39
N TYR A 1161 57.71 -21.92 -102.50
CA TYR A 1161 58.81 -21.22 -103.19
C TYR A 1161 59.61 -20.19 -102.38
N THR A 1162 60.77 -20.63 -101.86
CA THR A 1162 62.13 -20.40 -102.41
C THR A 1162 63.16 -21.00 -101.44
N LEU A 1163 63.83 -22.11 -101.76
CA LEU A 1163 65.10 -22.28 -102.49
C LEU A 1163 66.36 -21.62 -101.86
N PHE A 1164 67.26 -22.52 -101.42
CA PHE A 1164 68.71 -22.58 -101.70
C PHE A 1164 69.74 -21.75 -100.88
N LEU A 1165 70.63 -22.54 -100.24
CA LEU A 1165 72.12 -22.50 -100.25
C LEU A 1165 72.94 -21.92 -99.06
N ILE A 1166 73.82 -22.83 -98.59
CA ILE A 1166 75.28 -22.69 -98.37
C ILE A 1166 75.81 -22.37 -96.95
N SER A 1167 76.41 -23.45 -96.42
CA SER A 1167 77.73 -23.62 -95.76
C SER A 1167 78.06 -23.01 -94.39
N SER A 1168 78.49 -23.97 -93.55
CA SER A 1168 79.74 -24.01 -92.79
C SER A 1168 79.92 -23.13 -91.56
N ALA A 1169 79.99 -23.86 -90.44
CA ALA A 1169 81.10 -23.88 -89.50
C ALA A 1169 81.20 -22.79 -88.42
N VAL A 1170 81.05 -23.28 -87.19
CA VAL A 1170 82.00 -23.12 -86.06
C VAL A 1170 82.03 -21.74 -85.38
N THR A 1171 81.29 -21.70 -84.27
CA THR A 1171 81.63 -21.18 -82.93
C THR A 1171 82.43 -19.87 -82.79
N PHE A 1172 81.91 -18.89 -82.03
CA PHE A 1172 82.31 -18.63 -80.64
C PHE A 1172 81.53 -17.43 -80.05
N ASN A 1173 81.22 -17.55 -78.75
CA ASN A 1173 80.87 -16.59 -77.69
C ASN A 1173 80.60 -15.09 -77.95
N HIS A 1174 79.60 -14.63 -77.19
CA HIS A 1174 79.41 -13.32 -76.51
C HIS A 1174 79.39 -12.03 -77.34
N LEU A 1175 78.20 -11.42 -77.45
CA LEU A 1175 77.67 -10.46 -76.47
C LEU A 1175 76.14 -10.41 -76.55
#